data_AF-A0A9D1KJA4-F1
#
_entry.id   AF-A0A9D1KJA4-F1
#
_cell.length_a   1.000
_cell.length_b   1.000
_cell.length_c   1.000
_cell.angle_alpha   90.00
_cell.angle_beta   90.00
_cell.angle_gamma   90.00
#
_symmetry.space_group_name_H-M   'P 1'
#
loop_
_entity.id
_entity.type
_entity.pdbx_description
1 polymer ?
#
loop_
_entity_poly.entity_id
_entity_poly.type
_entity_poly.pdbx_seq_one_letter_code
_entity_poly.pdbx_strand_id
1 'polypeptide(L)'
;MDTLTAITIFKDEYTKMIESFSVLDKSDPLTPQKIKNIASYLNRWTELLEDSLNDFPQISKNFTLSNQKKETLYLAEIDELKNSYNQRTVKITEEKKGNIGELEKEIQQNKKETAKIIEQLEQDLHYFLMTSEQNSYLLENDYEEAKKRYDYQKEEAKASYLEIVEKNNRILEEKKQKINEIHQDNTDRRVKHYQEEIASLNNQIKLKEAEVSSLMKILQNERNATKEKYRQESILLNTNIQKIAAEKNRIIDKAKNQYSKAQSDESIERENKRQNNLGKSQAILKEFVTKINDVDEIMNKKKKEYEEANEVATRQYLFDRYQKTFLYHRELEEIYKTYSKPFDRSVLKLLKFKQKKHKTILLLLKKEYLLKQQRLKKTYNALLTENKNTKNYLEIDKNFATKKITMQEQYENKYFQKRNDIFENDYSYIVQSANYTFSQKANILRSQSQIEKKLYEKNFDRYEASYYKKIETVQTKIRYLKAEIDLENELNQYQQTFEEKKYTNALHQAEVSSLLEIEKNKRLKEYNDTQYGFNVRFITLTKEYGNKKIALENQREEKIKTLNEELEQLLLDKKIYDIHSSIEKNNLQDRFEKLKLSINNQNDIKEIKEKYQQQLYQSDFDLLDILLRHYTRILQEIPDKFHYIANTTLKGQSPSLANISYFRNFLNSFDSMFLTLYRNILLSFKKYFSLVIEERIRLIEKLKYQSSYEILKENHLLQTAEIKNKKNQLLDQID
;
A
#
# COMPACT_ATOMS: atom_id res chain seq x y z
N MET A 1 -44.29 -28.28 64.82
CA MET A 1 -45.64 -28.21 65.39
C MET A 1 -46.38 -27.08 64.68
N ASP A 2 -47.60 -27.30 64.21
CA ASP A 2 -48.40 -26.25 63.56
C ASP A 2 -49.02 -25.34 64.64
N THR A 3 -49.33 -24.08 64.31
CA THR A 3 -49.82 -23.08 65.26
C THR A 3 -51.14 -23.52 65.91
N LEU A 4 -52.00 -24.17 65.13
CA LEU A 4 -53.26 -24.76 65.63
C LEU A 4 -53.00 -25.82 66.69
N THR A 5 -52.02 -26.70 66.49
CA THR A 5 -51.62 -27.71 67.48
C THR A 5 -51.09 -27.07 68.77
N ALA A 6 -50.36 -25.95 68.65
CA ALA A 6 -49.86 -25.23 69.81
C ALA A 6 -50.98 -24.57 70.63
N ILE A 7 -52.03 -24.08 69.97
CA ILE A 7 -53.22 -23.53 70.63
C ILE A 7 -54.01 -24.65 71.32
N THR A 8 -54.17 -25.81 70.68
CA THR A 8 -54.82 -26.98 71.31
C THR A 8 -54.08 -27.44 72.57
N ILE A 9 -52.75 -27.52 72.52
CA ILE A 9 -51.94 -27.88 73.69
C ILE A 9 -52.09 -26.85 74.81
N PHE A 10 -52.03 -25.56 74.48
CA PHE A 10 -52.27 -24.50 75.46
C PHE A 10 -53.67 -24.61 76.07
N LYS A 11 -54.68 -24.95 75.26
CA LYS A 11 -56.06 -25.19 75.70
C LYS A 11 -56.16 -26.32 76.71
N ASP A 12 -55.53 -27.46 76.41
CA ASP A 12 -55.49 -28.61 77.29
C ASP A 12 -54.71 -28.32 78.59
N GLU A 13 -53.58 -27.61 78.48
CA GLU A 13 -52.73 -27.26 79.62
C GLU A 13 -53.42 -26.28 80.57
N TYR A 14 -54.02 -25.20 80.07
CA TYR A 14 -54.73 -24.27 80.94
C TYR A 14 -55.99 -24.90 81.53
N THR A 15 -56.67 -25.80 80.81
CA THR A 15 -57.86 -26.50 81.33
C THR A 15 -57.47 -27.40 82.51
N LYS A 16 -56.39 -28.17 82.38
CA LYS A 16 -55.82 -28.96 83.49
C LYS A 16 -55.37 -28.08 84.65
N MET A 17 -54.74 -26.92 84.37
CA MET A 17 -54.38 -25.96 85.41
C MET A 17 -55.64 -25.52 86.16
N ILE A 18 -56.67 -25.07 85.45
CA ILE A 18 -57.93 -24.59 86.02
C ILE A 18 -58.58 -25.67 86.89
N GLU A 19 -58.67 -26.91 86.42
CA GLU A 19 -59.19 -28.07 87.15
C GLU A 19 -58.42 -28.33 88.46
N SER A 20 -57.09 -28.25 88.43
CA SER A 20 -56.23 -28.44 89.62
C SER A 20 -56.44 -27.39 90.71
N PHE A 21 -56.99 -26.22 90.36
CA PHE A 21 -57.34 -25.15 91.29
C PHE A 21 -58.86 -25.06 91.58
N SER A 22 -59.70 -25.95 91.01
CA SER A 22 -61.17 -25.91 91.19
C SER A 22 -61.67 -26.66 92.43
N VAL A 23 -60.80 -27.40 93.12
CA VAL A 23 -61.12 -28.08 94.38
C VAL A 23 -60.49 -27.27 95.49
N LEU A 24 -61.29 -26.52 96.27
CA LEU A 24 -61.13 -26.27 97.71
C LEU A 24 -62.05 -25.13 98.22
N ASP A 25 -62.08 -25.06 99.54
CA ASP A 25 -62.96 -24.39 100.49
C ASP A 25 -63.36 -22.92 100.17
N LYS A 26 -64.50 -22.44 100.70
CA LYS A 26 -64.99 -21.05 100.48
C LYS A 26 -64.01 -19.96 100.97
N SER A 27 -62.94 -20.36 101.66
CA SER A 27 -61.86 -19.54 102.21
C SER A 27 -60.71 -19.29 101.22
N ASP A 28 -60.71 -19.91 100.04
CA ASP A 28 -59.62 -19.75 99.07
C ASP A 28 -59.59 -18.38 98.37
N PRO A 29 -58.39 -17.81 98.14
CA PRO A 29 -58.24 -16.48 97.57
C PRO A 29 -58.58 -16.40 96.06
N LEU A 30 -58.62 -17.54 95.36
CA LEU A 30 -59.06 -17.67 93.96
C LEU A 30 -60.45 -18.33 93.92
N THR A 31 -61.49 -17.52 94.04
CA THR A 31 -62.86 -18.04 94.14
C THR A 31 -63.30 -18.80 92.89
N PRO A 32 -64.26 -19.75 93.01
CA PRO A 32 -64.81 -20.47 91.86
C PRO A 32 -65.32 -19.54 90.74
N GLN A 33 -65.84 -18.37 91.10
CA GLN A 33 -66.29 -17.36 90.14
C GLN A 33 -65.12 -16.73 89.35
N LYS A 34 -63.97 -16.46 89.98
CA LYS A 34 -62.78 -15.96 89.29
C LYS A 34 -62.21 -16.99 88.33
N ILE A 35 -62.15 -18.25 88.77
CA ILE A 35 -61.70 -19.39 87.96
C ILE A 35 -62.59 -19.54 86.72
N LYS A 36 -63.93 -19.49 86.89
CA LYS A 36 -64.89 -19.55 85.79
C LYS A 36 -64.73 -18.38 84.79
N ASN A 37 -64.47 -17.17 85.29
CA ASN A 37 -64.24 -16.00 84.43
C ASN A 37 -62.93 -16.11 83.63
N ILE A 38 -61.85 -16.60 84.26
CA ILE A 38 -60.57 -16.86 83.61
C ILE A 38 -60.72 -17.95 82.53
N ALA A 39 -61.40 -19.05 82.84
CA ALA A 39 -61.68 -20.13 81.88
C ALA A 39 -62.48 -19.65 80.66
N SER A 40 -63.54 -18.86 80.88
CA SER A 40 -64.36 -18.32 79.79
C SER A 40 -63.58 -17.35 78.90
N TYR A 41 -62.71 -16.53 79.50
CA TYR A 41 -61.86 -15.61 78.75
C TYR A 41 -60.81 -16.34 77.91
N LEU A 42 -60.13 -17.33 78.50
CA LEU A 42 -59.11 -18.12 77.79
C LEU A 42 -59.72 -18.92 76.64
N ASN A 43 -60.92 -19.51 76.82
CA ASN A 43 -61.64 -20.19 75.74
C ASN A 43 -61.93 -19.25 74.56
N ARG A 44 -62.53 -18.09 74.84
CA ARG A 44 -62.83 -17.08 73.81
C ARG A 44 -61.57 -16.57 73.12
N TRP A 45 -60.47 -16.42 73.85
CA TRP A 45 -59.21 -16.00 73.26
C TRP A 45 -58.59 -17.09 72.38
N THR A 46 -58.61 -18.35 72.81
CA THR A 46 -58.13 -19.47 71.98
C THR A 46 -58.96 -19.65 70.71
N GLU A 47 -60.28 -19.47 70.76
CA GLU A 47 -61.15 -19.49 69.56
C GLU A 47 -60.77 -18.38 68.56
N LEU A 48 -60.55 -17.15 69.05
CA LEU A 48 -60.10 -16.04 68.21
C LEU A 48 -58.73 -16.27 67.59
N LEU A 49 -57.81 -16.93 68.31
CA LEU A 49 -56.51 -17.32 67.78
C LEU A 49 -56.62 -18.41 66.72
N GLU A 50 -57.46 -19.43 66.95
CA GLU A 50 -57.74 -20.51 65.99
C GLU A 50 -58.33 -19.95 64.69
N ASP A 51 -59.37 -19.11 64.79
CA ASP A 51 -60.00 -18.45 63.64
C ASP A 51 -59.01 -17.58 62.86
N SER A 52 -58.16 -16.82 63.56
CA SER A 52 -57.17 -15.95 62.92
C SER A 52 -56.06 -16.72 62.20
N LEU A 53 -55.88 -18.01 62.50
CA LEU A 53 -54.79 -18.84 61.98
C LEU A 53 -55.24 -19.97 61.04
N ASN A 54 -56.54 -20.24 60.95
CA ASN A 54 -57.09 -21.37 60.19
C ASN A 54 -56.85 -21.26 58.67
N ASP A 55 -56.74 -20.03 58.16
CA ASP A 55 -56.58 -19.78 56.72
C ASP A 55 -55.14 -19.97 56.19
N PHE A 56 -54.12 -20.01 57.05
CA PHE A 56 -52.71 -20.04 56.62
C PHE A 56 -52.29 -21.27 55.82
N PRO A 57 -52.70 -22.50 56.16
CA PRO A 57 -52.41 -23.68 55.34
C PRO A 57 -52.92 -23.53 53.91
N GLN A 58 -54.12 -22.95 53.73
CA GLN A 58 -54.72 -22.73 52.41
C GLN A 58 -54.02 -21.60 51.66
N ILE A 59 -53.65 -20.50 52.33
CA ILE A 59 -52.86 -19.41 51.76
C ILE A 59 -51.50 -19.92 51.25
N SER A 60 -50.81 -20.74 52.05
CA SER A 60 -49.52 -21.36 51.71
C SER A 60 -49.62 -22.28 50.48
N LYS A 61 -50.71 -23.07 50.37
CA LYS A 61 -50.98 -23.93 49.23
C LYS A 61 -51.25 -23.12 47.95
N ASN A 62 -52.05 -22.06 48.07
CA ASN A 62 -52.37 -21.16 46.95
C ASN A 62 -51.13 -20.42 46.43
N PHE A 63 -50.23 -19.99 47.31
CA PHE A 63 -48.94 -19.39 46.94
C PHE A 63 -48.10 -20.34 46.09
N THR A 64 -47.95 -21.59 46.54
CA THR A 64 -47.16 -22.61 45.83
C THR A 64 -47.75 -22.92 44.45
N LEU A 65 -49.07 -23.08 44.34
CA LEU A 65 -49.76 -23.33 43.07
C LEU A 65 -49.66 -22.13 42.11
N SER A 66 -49.76 -20.91 42.62
CA SER A 66 -49.61 -19.68 41.84
C SER A 66 -48.22 -19.58 41.22
N ASN A 67 -47.17 -19.87 42.00
CA ASN A 67 -45.80 -19.86 41.51
C ASN A 67 -45.54 -20.97 40.47
N GLN A 68 -46.08 -22.17 40.68
CA GLN A 68 -46.02 -23.26 39.69
C GLN A 68 -46.71 -22.89 38.37
N LYS A 69 -47.87 -22.23 38.41
CA LYS A 69 -48.57 -21.79 37.20
C LYS A 69 -47.75 -20.75 36.42
N LYS A 70 -47.15 -19.77 37.13
CA LYS A 70 -46.25 -18.77 36.53
C LYS A 70 -45.04 -19.43 35.88
N GLU A 71 -44.50 -20.48 36.50
CA GLU A 71 -43.38 -21.27 35.98
C GLU A 71 -43.73 -22.01 34.68
N THR A 72 -44.89 -22.66 34.62
CA THR A 72 -45.34 -23.35 33.39
C THR A 72 -45.52 -22.38 32.22
N LEU A 73 -46.08 -21.19 32.48
CA LEU A 73 -46.24 -20.15 31.45
C LEU A 73 -44.89 -19.65 30.95
N TYR A 74 -43.94 -19.37 31.86
CA TYR A 74 -42.59 -18.99 31.50
C TYR A 74 -41.90 -20.02 30.58
N LEU A 75 -41.99 -21.31 30.92
CA LEU A 75 -41.37 -22.37 30.11
C LEU A 75 -42.00 -22.49 28.72
N ALA A 76 -43.34 -22.36 28.63
CA ALA A 76 -44.04 -22.39 27.34
C ALA A 76 -43.63 -21.23 26.44
N GLU A 77 -43.54 -20.00 26.96
CA GLU A 77 -43.10 -18.82 26.20
C GLU A 77 -41.64 -18.97 25.68
N ILE A 78 -40.76 -19.56 26.49
CA ILE A 78 -39.36 -19.85 26.08
C ILE A 78 -39.30 -20.89 24.96
N ASP A 79 -40.11 -21.95 25.02
CA ASP A 79 -40.12 -22.99 24.00
C ASP A 79 -40.74 -22.50 22.68
N GLU A 80 -41.77 -21.66 22.72
CA GLU A 80 -42.31 -20.99 21.53
C GLU A 80 -41.27 -20.10 20.84
N LEU A 81 -40.51 -19.31 21.60
CA LEU A 81 -39.42 -18.49 21.06
C LEU A 81 -38.33 -19.34 20.41
N LYS A 82 -37.89 -20.42 21.05
CA LYS A 82 -36.90 -21.35 20.47
C LYS A 82 -37.39 -21.95 19.15
N ASN A 83 -38.64 -22.38 19.09
CA ASN A 83 -39.22 -22.95 17.88
C ASN A 83 -39.29 -21.91 16.75
N SER A 84 -39.72 -20.68 17.06
CA SER A 84 -39.74 -19.56 16.11
C SER A 84 -38.33 -19.21 15.59
N TYR A 85 -37.33 -19.18 16.48
CA TYR A 85 -35.93 -18.97 16.13
C TYR A 85 -35.42 -20.05 15.16
N ASN A 86 -35.66 -21.32 15.46
CA ASN A 86 -35.23 -22.44 14.62
C ASN A 86 -35.88 -22.37 13.22
N GLN A 87 -37.19 -22.15 13.15
CA GLN A 87 -37.90 -22.04 11.87
C GLN A 87 -37.40 -20.88 11.01
N ARG A 88 -37.17 -19.70 11.62
CA ARG A 88 -36.65 -18.54 10.89
C ARG A 88 -35.20 -18.75 10.41
N THR A 89 -34.38 -19.41 11.23
CA THR A 89 -33.00 -19.77 10.87
C THR A 89 -32.94 -20.73 9.67
N VAL A 90 -33.84 -21.72 9.62
CA VAL A 90 -33.96 -22.64 8.49
C VAL A 90 -34.38 -21.88 7.22
N LYS A 91 -35.41 -21.02 7.30
CA LYS A 91 -35.86 -20.23 6.15
C LYS A 91 -34.76 -19.33 5.56
N ILE A 92 -33.99 -18.64 6.40
CA ILE A 92 -32.85 -17.82 5.97
C ILE A 92 -31.84 -18.69 5.20
N THR A 93 -31.51 -19.87 5.76
CA THR A 93 -30.56 -20.80 5.13
C THR A 93 -31.05 -21.30 3.77
N GLU A 94 -32.32 -21.68 3.67
CA GLU A 94 -32.93 -22.18 2.43
C GLU A 94 -32.97 -21.10 1.34
N GLU A 95 -33.33 -19.87 1.69
CA GLU A 95 -33.34 -18.73 0.76
C GLU A 95 -31.94 -18.47 0.19
N LYS A 96 -30.91 -18.36 1.05
CA LYS A 96 -29.54 -18.10 0.57
C LYS A 96 -28.97 -19.27 -0.22
N LYS A 97 -29.29 -20.52 0.15
CA LYS A 97 -28.92 -21.72 -0.61
C LYS A 97 -29.56 -21.73 -2.00
N GLY A 98 -30.81 -21.29 -2.13
CA GLY A 98 -31.49 -21.11 -3.41
C GLY A 98 -30.76 -20.13 -4.32
N ASN A 99 -30.46 -18.94 -3.82
CA ASN A 99 -29.75 -17.89 -4.58
C ASN A 99 -28.35 -18.35 -5.02
N ILE A 100 -27.59 -19.04 -4.14
CA ILE A 100 -26.28 -19.60 -4.49
C ILE A 100 -26.42 -20.65 -5.60
N GLY A 101 -27.43 -21.51 -5.53
CA GLY A 101 -27.69 -22.52 -6.56
C GLY A 101 -28.04 -21.91 -7.94
N GLU A 102 -28.66 -20.74 -8.00
CA GLU A 102 -28.89 -20.00 -9.25
C GLU A 102 -27.58 -19.44 -9.84
N LEU A 103 -26.74 -18.84 -8.99
CA LEU A 103 -25.42 -18.34 -9.37
C LEU A 103 -24.49 -19.46 -9.86
N GLU A 104 -24.55 -20.64 -9.24
CA GLU A 104 -23.80 -21.82 -9.70
C GLU A 104 -24.26 -22.32 -11.08
N LYS A 105 -25.57 -22.26 -11.37
CA LYS A 105 -26.09 -22.56 -12.71
C LYS A 105 -25.61 -21.55 -13.75
N GLU A 106 -25.53 -20.27 -13.38
CA GLU A 106 -25.02 -19.21 -14.25
C GLU A 106 -23.54 -19.43 -14.63
N ILE A 107 -22.71 -19.91 -13.69
CA ILE A 107 -21.32 -20.31 -14.00
C ILE A 107 -21.29 -21.42 -15.06
N GLN A 108 -22.14 -22.44 -14.91
CA GLN A 108 -22.18 -23.56 -15.87
C GLN A 108 -22.69 -23.12 -17.25
N GLN A 109 -23.63 -22.17 -17.31
CA GLN A 109 -24.12 -21.62 -18.56
C GLN A 109 -23.04 -20.80 -19.28
N ASN A 110 -22.34 -19.91 -18.56
CA ASN A 110 -21.23 -19.13 -19.12
C ASN A 110 -20.11 -20.03 -19.68
N LYS A 111 -19.76 -21.12 -18.98
CA LYS A 111 -18.78 -22.11 -19.48
C LYS A 111 -19.22 -22.74 -20.82
N LYS A 112 -20.50 -23.09 -20.95
CA LYS A 112 -21.05 -23.65 -22.19
C LYS A 112 -21.04 -22.65 -23.34
N GLU A 113 -21.30 -21.38 -23.07
CA GLU A 113 -21.29 -20.31 -24.08
C GLU A 113 -19.87 -20.04 -24.60
N THR A 114 -18.88 -19.91 -23.70
CA THR A 114 -17.47 -19.74 -24.10
C THR A 114 -16.97 -20.93 -24.94
N ALA A 115 -17.35 -22.16 -24.56
CA ALA A 115 -16.98 -23.36 -25.33
C ALA A 115 -17.51 -23.33 -26.78
N LYS A 116 -18.73 -22.82 -27.00
CA LYS A 116 -19.29 -22.65 -28.36
C LYS A 116 -18.55 -21.60 -29.17
N ILE A 117 -18.11 -20.50 -28.56
CA ILE A 117 -17.36 -19.45 -29.25
C ILE A 117 -15.99 -19.98 -29.68
N ILE A 118 -15.32 -20.73 -28.81
CA ILE A 118 -14.04 -21.39 -29.12
C ILE A 118 -14.21 -22.37 -30.31
N GLU A 119 -15.26 -23.20 -30.29
CA GLU A 119 -15.56 -24.11 -31.41
C GLU A 119 -15.81 -23.36 -32.73
N GLN A 120 -16.49 -22.20 -32.70
CA GLN A 120 -16.69 -21.37 -33.88
C GLN A 120 -15.36 -20.82 -34.44
N LEU A 121 -14.45 -20.37 -33.58
CA LEU A 121 -13.12 -19.89 -33.99
C LEU A 121 -12.29 -21.00 -34.67
N GLU A 122 -12.44 -22.25 -34.24
CA GLU A 122 -11.82 -23.41 -34.90
C GLU A 122 -12.39 -23.67 -36.29
N GLN A 123 -13.72 -23.55 -36.44
CA GLN A 123 -14.39 -23.69 -37.74
C GLN A 123 -13.97 -22.58 -38.71
N ASP A 124 -13.92 -21.33 -38.25
CA ASP A 124 -13.53 -20.19 -39.08
C ASP A 124 -12.08 -20.31 -39.58
N LEU A 125 -11.14 -20.73 -38.70
CA LEU A 125 -9.76 -21.02 -39.09
C LEU A 125 -9.70 -22.15 -40.13
N HIS A 126 -10.49 -23.20 -39.97
CA HIS A 126 -10.56 -24.29 -40.93
C HIS A 126 -11.02 -23.82 -42.32
N TYR A 127 -12.08 -23.00 -42.39
CA TYR A 127 -12.53 -22.41 -43.66
C TYR A 127 -11.48 -21.50 -44.31
N PHE A 128 -10.75 -20.72 -43.51
CA PHE A 128 -9.66 -19.87 -44.00
C PHE A 128 -8.54 -20.70 -44.62
N LEU A 129 -8.07 -21.74 -43.93
CA LEU A 129 -7.00 -22.63 -44.41
C LEU A 129 -7.40 -23.37 -45.70
N MET A 130 -8.64 -23.86 -45.79
CA MET A 130 -9.16 -24.49 -47.01
C MET A 130 -9.16 -23.54 -48.21
N THR A 131 -9.56 -22.29 -48.03
CA THR A 131 -9.54 -21.26 -49.08
C THR A 131 -8.10 -20.91 -49.49
N SER A 132 -7.21 -20.86 -48.50
CA SER A 132 -5.78 -20.60 -48.70
C SER A 132 -5.10 -21.70 -49.52
N GLU A 133 -5.42 -22.97 -49.27
CA GLU A 133 -4.96 -24.10 -50.08
C GLU A 133 -5.44 -24.02 -51.53
N GLN A 134 -6.71 -23.67 -51.77
CA GLN A 134 -7.24 -23.47 -53.12
C GLN A 134 -6.47 -22.38 -53.90
N ASN A 135 -6.11 -21.28 -53.24
CA ASN A 135 -5.30 -20.23 -53.86
C ASN A 135 -3.89 -20.70 -54.23
N SER A 136 -3.28 -21.58 -53.42
CA SER A 136 -1.99 -22.19 -53.75
C SER A 136 -2.08 -23.12 -54.98
N TYR A 137 -3.16 -23.90 -55.10
CA TYR A 137 -3.42 -24.72 -56.29
C TYR A 137 -3.63 -23.89 -57.57
N LEU A 138 -4.33 -22.75 -57.49
CA LEU A 138 -4.51 -21.85 -58.64
C LEU A 138 -3.16 -21.26 -59.12
N LEU A 139 -2.30 -20.84 -58.19
CA LEU A 139 -0.95 -20.36 -58.48
C LEU A 139 -0.07 -21.41 -59.19
N GLU A 140 -0.21 -22.69 -58.83
CA GLU A 140 0.53 -23.77 -59.48
C GLU A 140 0.01 -24.05 -60.90
N ASN A 141 -1.31 -23.98 -61.12
CA ASN A 141 -1.90 -24.12 -62.45
C ASN A 141 -1.52 -22.97 -63.40
N ASP A 142 -1.56 -21.73 -62.92
CA ASP A 142 -1.17 -20.55 -63.71
C ASP A 142 0.31 -20.63 -64.15
N TYR A 143 1.18 -21.16 -63.29
CA TYR A 143 2.58 -21.42 -63.61
C TYR A 143 2.73 -22.44 -64.75
N GLU A 144 2.06 -23.60 -64.64
CA GLU A 144 2.14 -24.66 -65.65
C GLU A 144 1.56 -24.23 -67.01
N GLU A 145 0.48 -23.44 -67.01
CA GLU A 145 -0.10 -22.94 -68.25
C GLU A 145 0.78 -21.88 -68.93
N ALA A 146 1.35 -20.94 -68.17
CA ALA A 146 2.28 -19.94 -68.70
C ALA A 146 3.53 -20.59 -69.30
N LYS A 147 4.09 -21.60 -68.63
CA LYS A 147 5.25 -22.36 -69.10
C LYS A 147 4.98 -23.05 -70.44
N LYS A 148 3.83 -23.73 -70.59
CA LYS A 148 3.43 -24.37 -71.86
C LYS A 148 3.33 -23.38 -73.02
N ARG A 149 2.82 -22.17 -72.79
CA ARG A 149 2.72 -21.12 -73.82
C ARG A 149 4.11 -20.66 -74.29
N TYR A 150 5.06 -20.50 -73.37
CA TYR A 150 6.44 -20.16 -73.72
C TYR A 150 7.17 -21.30 -74.45
N ASP A 151 6.89 -22.56 -74.09
CA ASP A 151 7.45 -23.73 -74.78
C ASP A 151 6.99 -23.82 -76.25
N TYR A 152 5.71 -23.53 -76.52
CA TYR A 152 5.16 -23.50 -77.88
C TYR A 152 5.82 -22.43 -78.78
N GLN A 153 5.98 -21.21 -78.26
CA GLN A 153 6.59 -20.09 -79.00
C GLN A 153 8.04 -20.35 -79.41
N LYS A 154 8.75 -21.18 -78.65
CA LYS A 154 10.15 -21.57 -78.93
C LYS A 154 10.26 -22.51 -80.16
N GLU A 155 9.33 -23.44 -80.33
CA GLU A 155 9.37 -24.40 -81.45
C GLU A 155 8.90 -23.77 -82.78
N GLU A 156 7.96 -22.83 -82.75
CA GLU A 156 7.48 -22.12 -83.96
C GLU A 156 8.59 -21.27 -84.62
N ALA A 157 9.39 -20.56 -83.81
CA ALA A 157 10.52 -19.75 -84.29
C ALA A 157 11.65 -20.59 -84.93
N LYS A 158 11.76 -21.88 -84.57
CA LYS A 158 12.78 -22.81 -85.08
C LYS A 158 12.44 -23.34 -86.48
N ALA A 159 11.15 -23.50 -86.80
CA ALA A 159 10.68 -23.96 -88.10
C ALA A 159 10.86 -22.91 -89.20
N SER A 160 10.58 -21.64 -88.90
CA SER A 160 10.71 -20.51 -89.84
C SER A 160 12.16 -20.23 -90.28
N TYR A 161 13.15 -20.53 -89.43
CA TYR A 161 14.58 -20.34 -89.74
C TYR A 161 15.09 -21.27 -90.86
N LEU A 162 14.59 -22.50 -90.95
CA LEU A 162 15.07 -23.51 -91.91
C LEU A 162 14.63 -23.22 -93.36
N GLU A 163 13.43 -22.68 -93.55
CA GLU A 163 12.84 -22.38 -94.87
C GLU A 163 13.54 -21.22 -95.60
N ILE A 164 14.08 -20.25 -94.87
CA ILE A 164 14.75 -19.05 -95.42
C ILE A 164 16.17 -19.37 -95.95
N VAL A 165 16.84 -20.37 -95.38
CA VAL A 165 18.21 -20.75 -95.75
C VAL A 165 18.28 -21.42 -97.13
N GLU A 166 17.27 -22.23 -97.50
CA GLU A 166 17.25 -22.95 -98.78
C GLU A 166 17.02 -22.03 -100.00
N LYS A 167 16.22 -20.97 -99.84
CA LYS A 167 15.87 -20.01 -100.91
C LYS A 167 17.06 -19.17 -101.38
N ASN A 168 17.94 -18.76 -100.46
CA ASN A 168 19.02 -17.81 -100.76
C ASN A 168 20.24 -18.47 -101.45
N ASN A 169 20.43 -19.78 -101.31
CA ASN A 169 21.53 -20.50 -101.96
C ASN A 169 21.36 -20.65 -103.49
N ARG A 170 20.12 -20.66 -104.02
CA ARG A 170 19.86 -20.76 -105.47
C ARG A 170 20.22 -19.50 -106.27
N ILE A 171 20.09 -18.32 -105.66
CA ILE A 171 20.27 -17.01 -106.32
C ILE A 171 21.77 -16.65 -106.49
N LEU A 172 22.66 -17.30 -105.74
CA LEU A 172 24.09 -17.03 -105.72
C LEU A 172 24.82 -17.49 -106.99
N GLU A 173 24.44 -18.62 -107.59
CA GLU A 173 25.21 -19.22 -108.69
C GLU A 173 24.99 -18.57 -110.06
N GLU A 174 23.85 -17.92 -110.29
CA GLU A 174 23.61 -17.20 -111.55
C GLU A 174 24.45 -15.92 -111.70
N LYS A 175 24.96 -15.35 -110.58
CA LYS A 175 25.69 -14.07 -110.59
C LYS A 175 27.19 -14.19 -110.86
N LYS A 176 27.81 -15.35 -110.59
CA LYS A 176 29.27 -15.53 -110.72
C LYS A 176 29.77 -15.55 -112.17
N GLN A 177 28.98 -16.04 -113.12
CA GLN A 177 29.41 -16.22 -114.52
C GLN A 177 29.67 -14.91 -115.29
N LYS A 178 28.96 -13.81 -114.97
CA LYS A 178 29.07 -12.53 -115.71
C LYS A 178 30.26 -11.66 -115.33
N ILE A 179 30.94 -11.93 -114.21
CA ILE A 179 31.98 -11.05 -113.63
C ILE A 179 33.37 -11.30 -114.25
N ASN A 180 33.62 -12.48 -114.83
CA ASN A 180 34.94 -12.88 -115.34
C ASN A 180 35.38 -12.19 -116.64
N GLU A 181 34.47 -11.73 -117.50
CA GLU A 181 34.82 -11.25 -118.85
C GLU A 181 35.36 -9.80 -118.87
N ILE A 182 35.18 -9.00 -117.81
CA ILE A 182 35.46 -7.54 -117.79
C ILE A 182 36.88 -7.19 -117.26
N HIS A 183 37.55 -8.10 -116.54
CA HIS A 183 38.77 -7.78 -115.79
C HIS A 183 40.04 -7.65 -116.66
N GLN A 184 40.10 -8.31 -117.82
CA GLN A 184 41.35 -8.48 -118.58
C GLN A 184 41.86 -7.21 -119.31
N ASP A 185 41.00 -6.21 -119.58
CA ASP A 185 41.29 -5.08 -120.48
C ASP A 185 41.89 -3.83 -119.78
N ASN A 186 41.77 -3.69 -118.45
CA ASN A 186 42.14 -2.47 -117.71
C ASN A 186 43.60 -2.40 -117.22
N THR A 187 44.34 -3.51 -117.24
CA THR A 187 45.63 -3.62 -116.52
C THR A 187 46.80 -2.90 -117.22
N ASP A 188 46.78 -2.76 -118.55
CA ASP A 188 47.95 -2.34 -119.33
C ASP A 188 48.24 -0.81 -119.37
N ARG A 189 47.28 0.06 -118.98
CA ARG A 189 47.45 1.53 -119.09
C ARG A 189 48.05 2.23 -117.84
N ARG A 190 48.09 1.58 -116.68
CA ARG A 190 48.38 2.22 -115.37
C ARG A 190 49.86 2.46 -115.06
N VAL A 191 50.75 1.53 -115.44
CA VAL A 191 52.11 1.43 -114.88
C VAL A 191 53.03 2.64 -115.19
N LYS A 192 52.70 3.47 -116.18
CA LYS A 192 53.58 4.54 -116.70
C LYS A 192 53.50 5.91 -115.97
N HIS A 193 52.49 6.18 -115.14
CA HIS A 193 52.19 7.52 -114.59
C HIS A 193 52.87 7.84 -113.24
N TYR A 194 53.01 6.87 -112.33
CA TYR A 194 53.34 7.12 -110.92
C TYR A 194 54.84 7.30 -110.58
N GLN A 195 55.77 7.06 -111.52
CA GLN A 195 57.20 7.10 -111.21
C GLN A 195 57.79 8.53 -111.08
N GLU A 196 57.09 9.57 -111.54
CA GLU A 196 57.64 10.95 -111.58
C GLU A 196 57.28 11.82 -110.36
N GLU A 197 56.29 11.44 -109.55
CA GLU A 197 55.65 12.33 -108.54
C GLU A 197 56.28 12.21 -107.12
N ILE A 198 56.81 11.03 -106.78
CA ILE A 198 57.36 10.69 -105.44
C ILE A 198 58.66 11.44 -105.08
N ALA A 199 59.44 11.90 -106.06
CA ALA A 199 60.75 12.51 -105.82
C ALA A 199 60.69 13.94 -105.21
N SER A 200 59.59 14.68 -105.42
CA SER A 200 59.45 16.09 -105.01
C SER A 200 59.11 16.27 -103.51
N LEU A 201 58.27 15.40 -102.96
CA LEU A 201 57.72 15.50 -101.61
C LEU A 201 58.76 15.28 -100.49
N ASN A 202 59.80 14.48 -100.76
CA ASN A 202 60.83 14.11 -99.77
C ASN A 202 61.65 15.30 -99.23
N ASN A 203 61.80 16.38 -100.00
CA ASN A 203 62.58 17.55 -99.58
C ASN A 203 61.86 18.45 -98.55
N GLN A 204 60.52 18.45 -98.50
CA GLN A 204 59.75 19.34 -97.62
C GLN A 204 59.72 18.87 -96.16
N ILE A 205 59.88 17.57 -95.91
CA ILE A 205 59.87 16.95 -94.58
C ILE A 205 61.00 17.44 -93.68
N LYS A 206 62.22 17.59 -94.20
CA LYS A 206 63.42 17.94 -93.42
C LYS A 206 63.34 19.30 -92.71
N LEU A 207 62.66 20.28 -93.31
CA LEU A 207 62.56 21.63 -92.75
C LEU A 207 61.62 21.71 -91.54
N LYS A 208 60.62 20.81 -91.45
CA LYS A 208 59.63 20.82 -90.37
C LYS A 208 60.08 20.11 -89.10
N GLU A 209 61.00 19.15 -89.21
CA GLU A 209 61.56 18.42 -88.06
C GLU A 209 62.37 19.34 -87.12
N ALA A 210 62.98 20.41 -87.63
CA ALA A 210 63.73 21.39 -86.82
C ALA A 210 62.82 22.29 -85.92
N GLU A 211 61.59 22.57 -86.35
CA GLU A 211 60.63 23.45 -85.66
C GLU A 211 60.09 22.81 -84.36
N VAL A 212 59.95 21.48 -84.34
CA VAL A 212 59.47 20.68 -83.19
C VAL A 212 60.40 20.76 -81.97
N SER A 213 61.72 20.76 -82.19
CA SER A 213 62.71 20.75 -81.10
C SER A 213 62.75 22.05 -80.29
N SER A 214 62.38 23.19 -80.90
CA SER A 214 62.31 24.49 -80.23
C SER A 214 61.17 24.58 -79.21
N LEU A 215 59.97 24.09 -79.59
CA LEU A 215 58.76 24.15 -78.76
C LEU A 215 58.87 23.30 -77.48
N MET A 216 59.60 22.17 -77.53
CA MET A 216 59.81 21.30 -76.36
C MET A 216 60.62 21.97 -75.24
N LYS A 217 61.57 22.87 -75.56
CA LYS A 217 62.37 23.59 -74.55
C LYS A 217 61.56 24.60 -73.74
N ILE A 218 60.57 25.26 -74.36
CA ILE A 218 59.72 26.26 -73.69
C ILE A 218 58.81 25.61 -72.65
N LEU A 219 58.23 24.45 -72.98
CA LEU A 219 57.34 23.70 -72.09
C LEU A 219 58.02 23.27 -70.78
N GLN A 220 59.30 22.89 -70.86
CA GLN A 220 60.05 22.41 -69.70
C GLN A 220 60.32 23.51 -68.65
N ASN A 221 60.45 24.77 -69.06
CA ASN A 221 60.71 25.89 -68.15
C ASN A 221 59.45 26.26 -67.33
N GLU A 222 58.26 26.22 -67.92
CA GLU A 222 57.01 26.53 -67.23
C GLU A 222 56.66 25.48 -66.16
N ARG A 223 57.05 24.22 -66.38
CA ARG A 223 56.88 23.11 -65.41
C ARG A 223 57.62 23.35 -64.11
N ASN A 224 58.78 24.02 -64.16
CA ASN A 224 59.57 24.33 -62.98
C ASN A 224 59.00 25.54 -62.20
N ALA A 225 58.44 26.54 -62.88
CA ALA A 225 57.83 27.71 -62.25
C ALA A 225 56.56 27.37 -61.44
N THR A 226 55.74 26.43 -61.93
CA THR A 226 54.52 25.97 -61.24
C THR A 226 54.84 25.23 -59.93
N LYS A 227 55.91 24.42 -59.90
CA LYS A 227 56.35 23.71 -58.68
C LYS A 227 56.71 24.64 -57.52
N GLU A 228 57.29 25.81 -57.80
CA GLU A 228 57.64 26.78 -56.73
C GLU A 228 56.41 27.45 -56.12
N LYS A 229 55.34 27.69 -56.90
CA LYS A 229 54.08 28.24 -56.39
C LYS A 229 53.38 27.30 -55.39
N TYR A 230 53.44 25.99 -55.62
CA TYR A 230 52.94 24.98 -54.66
C TYR A 230 53.62 25.06 -53.29
N ARG A 231 54.93 25.33 -53.30
CA ARG A 231 55.73 25.41 -52.07
C ARG A 231 55.36 26.62 -51.23
N GLN A 232 55.17 27.79 -51.87
CA GLN A 232 54.78 29.02 -51.20
C GLN A 232 53.39 28.94 -50.57
N GLU A 233 52.42 28.34 -51.27
CA GLU A 233 51.05 28.17 -50.77
C GLU A 233 51.00 27.25 -49.53
N SER A 234 51.82 26.21 -49.48
CA SER A 234 51.92 25.33 -48.31
C SER A 234 52.48 26.04 -47.07
N ILE A 235 53.37 27.02 -47.25
CA ILE A 235 53.95 27.81 -46.16
C ILE A 235 52.91 28.79 -45.61
N LEU A 236 52.11 29.41 -46.48
CA LEU A 236 51.06 30.34 -46.11
C LEU A 236 49.96 29.67 -45.26
N LEU A 237 49.51 28.47 -45.65
CA LEU A 237 48.53 27.67 -44.90
C LEU A 237 48.99 27.40 -43.46
N ASN A 238 50.22 26.92 -43.30
CA ASN A 238 50.77 26.59 -41.98
C ASN A 238 50.89 27.83 -41.07
N THR A 239 51.29 28.96 -41.64
CA THR A 239 51.39 30.24 -40.93
C THR A 239 50.01 30.71 -40.44
N ASN A 240 48.97 30.57 -41.25
CA ASN A 240 47.61 30.97 -40.88
C ASN A 240 46.97 30.04 -39.85
N ILE A 241 47.22 28.72 -39.92
CA ILE A 241 46.78 27.76 -38.88
C ILE A 241 47.42 28.09 -37.53
N GLN A 242 48.69 28.46 -37.49
CA GLN A 242 49.37 28.87 -36.26
C GLN A 242 48.75 30.14 -35.63
N LYS A 243 48.35 31.12 -36.46
CA LYS A 243 47.68 32.34 -35.97
C LYS A 243 46.33 32.06 -35.30
N ILE A 244 45.48 31.23 -35.90
CA ILE A 244 44.18 30.88 -35.30
C ILE A 244 44.33 29.96 -34.07
N ALA A 245 45.38 29.14 -34.01
CA ALA A 245 45.70 28.36 -32.81
C ALA A 245 46.12 29.26 -31.63
N ALA A 246 46.92 30.30 -31.90
CA ALA A 246 47.29 31.29 -30.89
C ALA A 246 46.08 32.10 -30.40
N GLU A 247 45.11 32.41 -31.28
CA GLU A 247 43.86 33.08 -30.91
C GLU A 247 42.97 32.19 -30.02
N LYS A 248 42.83 30.90 -30.34
CA LYS A 248 42.15 29.91 -29.49
C LYS A 248 42.74 29.88 -28.09
N ASN A 249 44.07 29.78 -27.98
CA ASN A 249 44.75 29.69 -26.69
C ASN A 249 44.55 30.97 -25.86
N ARG A 250 44.59 32.16 -26.48
CA ARG A 250 44.29 33.43 -25.79
C ARG A 250 42.87 33.48 -25.20
N ILE A 251 41.87 32.91 -25.88
CA ILE A 251 40.49 32.84 -25.39
C ILE A 251 40.40 31.91 -24.17
N ILE A 252 41.04 30.74 -24.26
CA ILE A 252 41.09 29.75 -23.16
C ILE A 252 41.82 30.33 -21.94
N ASP A 253 42.94 31.04 -22.14
CA ASP A 253 43.70 31.65 -21.06
C ASP A 253 42.91 32.77 -20.36
N LYS A 254 42.17 33.59 -21.12
CA LYS A 254 41.27 34.60 -20.54
C LYS A 254 40.15 33.95 -19.72
N ALA A 255 39.53 32.90 -20.22
CA ALA A 255 38.48 32.16 -19.52
C ALA A 255 39.02 31.50 -18.23
N LYS A 256 40.22 30.94 -18.27
CA LYS A 256 40.90 30.34 -17.11
C LYS A 256 41.18 31.37 -16.01
N ASN A 257 41.64 32.56 -16.39
CA ASN A 257 41.90 33.65 -15.45
C ASN A 257 40.60 34.19 -14.82
N GLN A 258 39.51 34.28 -15.60
CA GLN A 258 38.19 34.67 -15.08
C GLN A 258 37.61 33.63 -14.12
N TYR A 259 37.69 32.34 -14.46
CA TYR A 259 37.30 31.24 -13.58
C TYR A 259 38.08 31.25 -12.26
N SER A 260 39.42 31.39 -12.33
CA SER A 260 40.28 31.42 -11.15
C SER A 260 39.96 32.62 -10.25
N LYS A 261 39.64 33.78 -10.83
CA LYS A 261 39.22 34.97 -10.08
C LYS A 261 37.86 34.76 -9.42
N ALA A 262 36.87 34.23 -10.14
CA ALA A 262 35.54 33.96 -9.61
C ALA A 262 35.58 32.94 -8.44
N GLN A 263 36.39 31.89 -8.56
CA GLN A 263 36.61 30.94 -7.46
C GLN A 263 37.29 31.57 -6.25
N SER A 264 38.28 32.43 -6.46
CA SER A 264 38.96 33.14 -5.37
C SER A 264 38.01 34.08 -4.64
N ASP A 265 37.24 34.89 -5.38
CA ASP A 265 36.28 35.84 -4.79
C ASP A 265 35.18 35.10 -4.00
N GLU A 266 34.69 33.97 -4.53
CA GLU A 266 33.68 33.15 -3.85
C GLU A 266 34.24 32.41 -2.62
N SER A 267 35.50 31.97 -2.67
CA SER A 267 36.20 31.39 -1.51
C SER A 267 36.33 32.40 -0.36
N ILE A 268 36.68 33.66 -0.69
CA ILE A 268 36.77 34.75 0.28
C ILE A 268 35.38 35.07 0.85
N GLU A 269 34.34 35.14 0.02
CA GLU A 269 32.97 35.40 0.47
C GLU A 269 32.44 34.29 1.40
N ARG A 270 32.70 33.02 1.07
CA ARG A 270 32.35 31.86 1.91
C ARG A 270 33.04 31.93 3.27
N GLU A 271 34.33 32.26 3.29
CA GLU A 271 35.09 32.40 4.53
C GLU A 271 34.58 33.57 5.38
N ASN A 272 34.26 34.71 4.78
CA ASN A 272 33.67 35.85 5.49
C ASN A 272 32.30 35.51 6.12
N LYS A 273 31.46 34.75 5.41
CA LYS A 273 30.18 34.26 5.96
C LYS A 273 30.37 33.27 7.10
N ARG A 274 31.34 32.35 6.96
CA ARG A 274 31.72 31.40 8.02
C ARG A 274 32.17 32.14 9.29
N GLN A 275 33.05 33.13 9.16
CA GLN A 275 33.50 33.95 10.29
C GLN A 275 32.36 34.75 10.94
N ASN A 276 31.43 35.29 10.15
CA ASN A 276 30.24 35.99 10.66
C ASN A 276 29.32 35.06 11.47
N ASN A 277 29.05 33.85 10.96
CA ASN A 277 28.22 32.87 11.67
C ASN A 277 28.90 32.36 12.95
N LEU A 278 30.22 32.16 12.92
CA LEU A 278 31.03 31.86 14.11
C LEU A 278 30.92 32.98 15.17
N GLY A 279 31.05 34.24 14.74
CA GLY A 279 30.90 35.40 15.61
C GLY A 279 29.51 35.51 16.25
N LYS A 280 28.44 35.22 15.49
CA LYS A 280 27.07 35.17 16.03
C LYS A 280 26.87 34.03 17.04
N SER A 281 27.44 32.86 16.77
CA SER A 281 27.39 31.71 17.68
C SER A 281 28.11 32.02 19.00
N GLN A 282 29.29 32.65 18.93
CA GLN A 282 30.03 33.12 20.11
C GLN A 282 29.27 34.21 20.88
N ALA A 283 28.60 35.14 20.19
CA ALA A 283 27.78 36.16 20.83
C ALA A 283 26.60 35.56 21.62
N ILE A 284 25.89 34.57 21.05
CA ILE A 284 24.80 33.83 21.74
C ILE A 284 25.33 33.09 22.97
N LEU A 285 26.48 32.42 22.84
CA LEU A 285 27.11 31.73 23.97
C LEU A 285 27.50 32.72 25.08
N LYS A 286 28.08 33.87 24.73
CA LYS A 286 28.43 34.92 25.68
C LYS A 286 27.19 35.49 26.38
N GLU A 287 26.13 35.77 25.64
CA GLU A 287 24.86 36.26 26.19
C GLU A 287 24.21 35.23 27.13
N PHE A 288 24.22 33.95 26.76
CA PHE A 288 23.74 32.87 27.62
C PHE A 288 24.52 32.80 28.94
N VAL A 289 25.86 32.86 28.88
CA VAL A 289 26.71 32.83 30.08
C VAL A 289 26.42 34.04 30.98
N THR A 290 26.30 35.24 30.42
CA THR A 290 25.93 36.44 31.21
C THR A 290 24.57 36.26 31.89
N LYS A 291 23.54 35.85 31.15
CA LYS A 291 22.18 35.65 31.72
C LYS A 291 22.13 34.57 32.79
N ILE A 292 22.90 33.47 32.64
CA ILE A 292 23.02 32.44 33.67
C ILE A 292 23.69 33.00 34.93
N ASN A 293 24.75 33.78 34.77
CA ASN A 293 25.43 34.44 35.89
C ASN A 293 24.49 35.40 36.65
N ASP A 294 23.70 36.20 35.92
CA ASP A 294 22.71 37.11 36.54
C ASP A 294 21.66 36.33 37.35
N VAL A 295 21.16 35.21 36.81
CA VAL A 295 20.21 34.32 37.50
C VAL A 295 20.83 33.70 38.76
N ASP A 296 22.11 33.33 38.71
CA ASP A 296 22.85 32.80 39.86
C ASP A 296 23.11 33.87 40.93
N GLU A 297 23.44 35.10 40.53
CA GLU A 297 23.66 36.21 41.46
C GLU A 297 22.38 36.58 42.21
N ILE A 298 21.24 36.67 41.50
CA ILE A 298 19.92 36.90 42.10
C ILE A 298 19.58 35.79 43.10
N MET A 299 19.83 34.53 42.74
CA MET A 299 19.55 33.38 43.62
C MET A 299 20.42 33.39 44.87
N ASN A 300 21.71 33.72 44.74
CA ASN A 300 22.62 33.86 45.86
C ASN A 300 22.19 34.96 46.82
N LYS A 301 21.69 36.09 46.31
CA LYS A 301 21.10 37.15 47.13
C LYS A 301 19.85 36.68 47.87
N LYS A 302 18.94 35.99 47.19
CA LYS A 302 17.71 35.43 47.80
C LYS A 302 17.99 34.34 48.83
N LYS A 303 19.06 33.56 48.65
CA LYS A 303 19.55 32.59 49.64
C LYS A 303 20.00 33.30 50.92
N LYS A 304 20.80 34.36 50.82
CA LYS A 304 21.21 35.17 51.98
C LYS A 304 20.01 35.78 52.70
N GLU A 305 19.06 36.37 51.97
CA GLU A 305 17.83 36.92 52.55
C GLU A 305 17.00 35.86 53.30
N TYR A 306 16.93 34.63 52.79
CA TYR A 306 16.29 33.51 53.48
C TYR A 306 17.03 33.11 54.77
N GLU A 307 18.36 32.98 54.70
CA GLU A 307 19.20 32.62 55.85
C GLU A 307 19.07 33.67 56.97
N GLU A 308 19.14 34.97 56.62
CA GLU A 308 18.96 36.09 57.55
C GLU A 308 17.55 36.10 58.17
N ALA A 309 16.50 35.95 57.36
CA ALA A 309 15.13 35.92 57.86
C ALA A 309 14.87 34.71 58.79
N ASN A 310 15.51 33.57 58.50
CA ASN A 310 15.43 32.38 59.33
C ASN A 310 16.19 32.56 60.66
N GLU A 311 17.36 33.19 60.64
CA GLU A 311 18.08 33.58 61.86
C GLU A 311 17.28 34.56 62.71
N VAL A 312 16.73 35.63 62.12
CA VAL A 312 15.90 36.60 62.84
C VAL A 312 14.69 35.94 63.48
N ALA A 313 14.00 35.05 62.75
CA ALA A 313 12.89 34.28 63.32
C ALA A 313 13.32 33.37 64.49
N THR A 314 14.52 32.80 64.42
CA THR A 314 15.11 31.97 65.48
C THR A 314 15.46 32.79 66.71
N ARG A 315 16.13 33.93 66.53
CA ARG A 315 16.48 34.85 67.61
C ARG A 315 15.23 35.43 68.28
N GLN A 316 14.23 35.83 67.50
CA GLN A 316 12.95 36.31 68.02
C GLN A 316 12.24 35.26 68.87
N TYR A 317 12.18 34.01 68.39
CA TYR A 317 11.60 32.90 69.17
C TYR A 317 12.34 32.68 70.50
N LEU A 318 13.68 32.68 70.48
CA LEU A 318 14.49 32.51 71.68
C LEU A 318 14.29 33.67 72.67
N PHE A 319 14.22 34.90 72.16
CA PHE A 319 13.95 36.09 72.97
C PHE A 319 12.54 36.08 73.57
N ASP A 320 11.50 35.80 72.79
CA ASP A 320 10.12 35.72 73.28
C ASP A 320 9.96 34.59 74.30
N ARG A 321 10.58 33.44 74.05
CA ARG A 321 10.66 32.35 75.01
C ARG A 321 11.34 32.78 76.31
N TYR A 322 12.48 33.47 76.23
CA TYR A 322 13.18 34.01 77.39
C TYR A 322 12.31 35.00 78.16
N GLN A 323 11.73 36.00 77.50
CA GLN A 323 10.84 37.01 78.10
C GLN A 323 9.64 36.37 78.80
N LYS A 324 8.95 35.42 78.17
CA LYS A 324 7.81 34.72 78.80
C LYS A 324 8.23 33.82 79.96
N THR A 325 9.45 33.28 79.93
CA THR A 325 10.02 32.49 81.03
C THR A 325 10.45 33.38 82.19
N PHE A 326 11.07 34.52 81.90
CA PHE A 326 11.42 35.55 82.87
C PHE A 326 10.18 36.11 83.58
N LEU A 327 9.14 36.50 82.83
CA LEU A 327 7.86 36.95 83.40
C LEU A 327 7.21 35.87 84.27
N TYR A 328 7.24 34.61 83.85
CA TYR A 328 6.77 33.49 84.66
C TYR A 328 7.55 33.37 85.98
N HIS A 329 8.89 33.44 85.94
CA HIS A 329 9.71 33.42 87.16
C HIS A 329 9.47 34.63 88.06
N ARG A 330 9.27 35.82 87.50
CA ARG A 330 8.92 37.02 88.26
C ARG A 330 7.55 36.89 88.94
N GLU A 331 6.55 36.38 88.22
CA GLU A 331 5.23 36.05 88.81
C GLU A 331 5.35 35.00 89.91
N LEU A 332 6.22 34.00 89.76
CA LEU A 332 6.51 33.02 90.80
C LEU A 332 7.18 33.67 92.02
N GLU A 333 8.18 34.53 91.83
CA GLU A 333 8.84 35.27 92.90
C GLU A 333 7.87 36.17 93.66
N GLU A 334 6.97 36.87 92.98
CA GLU A 334 5.91 37.67 93.63
C GLU A 334 5.01 36.77 94.49
N ILE A 335 4.59 35.61 93.98
CA ILE A 335 3.82 34.63 94.77
C ILE A 335 4.64 34.11 95.96
N TYR A 336 5.93 33.83 95.78
CA TYR A 336 6.80 33.32 96.86
C TYR A 336 7.13 34.38 97.92
N LYS A 337 7.26 35.66 97.55
CA LYS A 337 7.47 36.79 98.50
C LYS A 337 6.22 37.11 99.30
N THR A 338 5.03 36.93 98.72
CA THR A 338 3.76 37.28 99.36
C THR A 338 3.34 36.27 100.44
N TYR A 339 3.90 35.05 100.43
CA TYR A 339 3.51 33.96 101.33
C TYR A 339 4.75 33.28 101.95
N SER A 340 5.15 33.67 103.17
CA SER A 340 6.29 33.05 103.87
C SER A 340 5.88 31.90 104.82
N LYS A 341 5.74 30.68 104.26
CA LYS A 341 5.57 29.34 104.90
C LYS A 341 4.29 29.06 105.72
N PRO A 342 3.72 27.83 105.67
CA PRO A 342 3.72 26.84 104.57
C PRO A 342 2.63 27.18 103.53
N PHE A 343 2.87 26.86 102.25
CA PHE A 343 1.90 27.14 101.18
C PHE A 343 0.63 26.29 101.35
N ASP A 344 -0.50 26.97 101.49
CA ASP A 344 -1.80 26.31 101.57
C ASP A 344 -2.19 25.64 100.23
N ARG A 345 -3.13 24.68 100.27
CA ARG A 345 -3.51 23.83 99.13
C ARG A 345 -3.97 24.63 97.89
N SER A 346 -4.49 25.84 98.10
CA SER A 346 -4.91 26.80 97.06
C SER A 346 -3.72 27.39 96.30
N VAL A 347 -2.63 27.75 96.99
CA VAL A 347 -1.41 28.32 96.39
C VAL A 347 -0.67 27.27 95.58
N LEU A 348 -0.60 26.02 96.05
CA LEU A 348 -0.04 24.90 95.26
C LEU A 348 -0.83 24.62 93.97
N LYS A 349 -2.17 24.75 94.00
CA LYS A 349 -3.00 24.67 92.79
C LYS A 349 -2.71 25.82 91.83
N LEU A 350 -2.54 27.04 92.34
CA LEU A 350 -2.19 28.22 91.54
C LEU A 350 -0.80 28.09 90.89
N LEU A 351 0.21 27.61 91.63
CA LEU A 351 1.56 27.33 91.12
C LEU A 351 1.52 26.29 90.00
N LYS A 352 0.81 25.16 90.20
CA LYS A 352 0.61 24.15 89.15
C LYS A 352 -0.13 24.71 87.93
N PHE A 353 -1.15 25.54 88.15
CA PHE A 353 -1.88 26.19 87.06
C PHE A 353 -0.99 27.15 86.25
N LYS A 354 -0.20 28.00 86.93
CA LYS A 354 0.76 28.93 86.30
C LYS A 354 1.84 28.17 85.54
N GLN A 355 2.38 27.09 86.11
CA GLN A 355 3.35 26.22 85.43
C GLN A 355 2.73 25.57 84.17
N LYS A 356 1.50 25.05 84.27
CA LYS A 356 0.79 24.47 83.12
C LYS A 356 0.51 25.54 82.05
N LYS A 357 0.06 26.73 82.44
CA LYS A 357 -0.16 27.88 81.53
C LYS A 357 1.12 28.29 80.82
N HIS A 358 2.23 28.42 81.55
CA HIS A 358 3.54 28.76 80.97
C HIS A 358 4.02 27.68 80.00
N LYS A 359 3.91 26.39 80.36
CA LYS A 359 4.24 25.27 79.46
C LYS A 359 3.40 25.30 78.18
N THR A 360 2.10 25.58 78.27
CA THR A 360 1.24 25.75 77.10
C THR A 360 1.65 26.94 76.23
N ILE A 361 1.97 28.09 76.82
CA ILE A 361 2.44 29.29 76.09
C ILE A 361 3.75 28.98 75.33
N LEU A 362 4.72 28.32 75.97
CA LEU A 362 5.97 27.94 75.31
C LEU A 362 5.75 26.95 74.16
N LEU A 363 4.77 26.05 74.31
CA LEU A 363 4.43 25.07 73.28
C LEU A 363 3.74 25.74 72.08
N LEU A 364 2.86 26.71 72.32
CA LEU A 364 2.25 27.53 71.27
C LEU A 364 3.30 28.38 70.53
N LEU A 365 4.20 29.05 71.25
CA LEU A 365 5.31 29.81 70.64
C LEU A 365 6.22 28.91 69.78
N LYS A 366 6.53 27.70 70.25
CA LYS A 366 7.31 26.72 69.47
C LYS A 366 6.57 26.30 68.20
N LYS A 367 5.25 26.11 68.29
CA LYS A 367 4.40 25.75 67.14
C LYS A 367 4.33 26.87 66.11
N GLU A 368 4.16 28.12 66.54
CA GLU A 368 4.17 29.30 65.67
C GLU A 368 5.52 29.50 64.97
N TYR A 369 6.63 29.35 65.71
CA TYR A 369 7.98 29.39 65.14
C TYR A 369 8.19 28.31 64.08
N LEU A 370 7.83 27.05 64.36
CA LEU A 370 7.95 25.95 63.40
C LEU A 370 7.10 26.18 62.15
N LEU A 371 5.88 26.71 62.31
CA LEU A 371 5.02 27.11 61.19
C LEU A 371 5.67 28.22 60.35
N LYS A 372 6.28 29.22 61.00
CA LYS A 372 6.97 30.33 60.31
C LYS A 372 8.20 29.83 59.54
N GLN A 373 9.01 28.93 60.12
CA GLN A 373 10.13 28.29 59.42
C GLN A 373 9.66 27.44 58.25
N GLN A 374 8.59 26.66 58.42
CA GLN A 374 8.04 25.85 57.35
C GLN A 374 7.53 26.71 56.19
N ARG A 375 6.89 27.86 56.47
CA ARG A 375 6.48 28.83 55.44
C ARG A 375 7.68 29.41 54.70
N LEU A 376 8.69 29.91 55.42
CA LEU A 376 9.93 30.45 54.81
C LEU A 376 10.63 29.40 53.93
N LYS A 377 10.76 28.16 54.42
CA LYS A 377 11.35 27.05 53.66
C LYS A 377 10.54 26.71 52.42
N LYS A 378 9.20 26.71 52.51
CA LYS A 378 8.33 26.45 51.36
C LYS A 378 8.48 27.53 50.29
N THR A 379 8.51 28.81 50.69
CA THR A 379 8.73 29.93 49.76
C THR A 379 10.10 29.87 49.09
N TYR A 380 11.16 29.57 49.84
CA TYR A 380 12.51 29.43 49.28
C TYR A 380 12.63 28.24 48.30
N ASN A 381 12.01 27.10 48.62
CA ASN A 381 11.99 25.93 47.72
C ASN A 381 11.19 26.19 46.43
N ALA A 382 10.12 26.99 46.49
CA ALA A 382 9.40 27.43 45.30
C ALA A 382 10.30 28.28 44.40
N LEU A 383 11.04 29.24 44.96
CA LEU A 383 12.02 30.06 44.24
C LEU A 383 13.18 29.23 43.65
N LEU A 384 13.68 28.22 44.37
CA LEU A 384 14.69 27.27 43.84
C LEU A 384 14.19 26.51 42.62
N THR A 385 12.92 26.10 42.65
CA THR A 385 12.28 25.40 41.52
C THR A 385 12.09 26.33 40.34
N GLU A 386 11.64 27.56 40.59
CA GLU A 386 11.52 28.60 39.57
C GLU A 386 12.87 28.92 38.93
N ASN A 387 13.93 29.10 39.72
CA ASN A 387 15.29 29.32 39.22
C ASN A 387 15.77 28.19 38.30
N LYS A 388 15.56 26.93 38.71
CA LYS A 388 15.89 25.76 37.89
C LYS A 388 15.13 25.78 36.56
N ASN A 389 13.84 26.12 36.58
CA ASN A 389 13.03 26.23 35.38
C ASN A 389 13.54 27.37 34.47
N THR A 390 13.87 28.55 35.02
CA THR A 390 14.44 29.67 34.25
C THR A 390 15.75 29.29 33.57
N LYS A 391 16.66 28.59 34.26
CA LYS A 391 17.90 28.09 33.65
C LYS A 391 17.64 27.11 32.51
N ASN A 392 16.69 26.19 32.70
CA ASN A 392 16.29 25.26 31.65
C ASN A 392 15.70 25.98 30.42
N TYR A 393 14.87 27.01 30.62
CA TYR A 393 14.35 27.83 29.52
C TYR A 393 15.47 28.55 28.76
N LEU A 394 16.42 29.16 29.46
CA LEU A 394 17.58 29.81 28.84
C LEU A 394 18.45 28.80 28.04
N GLU A 395 18.57 27.56 28.52
CA GLU A 395 19.31 26.51 27.82
C GLU A 395 18.58 26.04 26.54
N ILE A 396 17.25 25.92 26.60
CA ILE A 396 16.41 25.62 25.44
C ILE A 396 16.52 26.75 24.40
N ASP A 397 16.43 28.01 24.82
CA ASP A 397 16.55 29.17 23.93
C ASP A 397 17.92 29.24 23.25
N LYS A 398 19.00 29.02 24.01
CA LYS A 398 20.37 28.90 23.47
C LYS A 398 20.43 27.80 22.41
N ASN A 399 19.95 26.60 22.72
CA ASN A 399 19.98 25.47 21.80
C ASN A 399 19.17 25.75 20.52
N PHE A 400 18.01 26.40 20.64
CA PHE A 400 17.19 26.78 19.49
C PHE A 400 17.89 27.82 18.60
N ALA A 401 18.47 28.86 19.21
CA ALA A 401 19.19 29.91 18.50
C ALA A 401 20.45 29.37 17.80
N THR A 402 21.23 28.50 18.47
CA THR A 402 22.39 27.82 17.86
C THR A 402 21.96 26.93 16.68
N LYS A 403 20.87 26.15 16.84
CA LYS A 403 20.34 25.30 15.76
C LYS A 403 19.94 26.12 14.54
N LYS A 404 19.34 27.30 14.73
CA LYS A 404 18.99 28.21 13.62
C LYS A 404 20.22 28.67 12.84
N ILE A 405 21.33 28.99 13.51
CA ILE A 405 22.60 29.34 12.84
C ILE A 405 23.16 28.14 12.08
N THR A 406 23.18 26.95 12.67
CA THR A 406 23.68 25.74 12.00
C THR A 406 22.87 25.40 10.75
N MET A 407 21.55 25.55 10.79
CA MET A 407 20.70 25.35 9.60
C MET A 407 20.98 26.39 8.51
N GLN A 408 21.24 27.64 8.89
CA GLN A 408 21.62 28.70 7.95
C GLN A 408 23.00 28.41 7.30
N GLU A 409 23.99 27.95 8.07
CA GLU A 409 25.29 27.53 7.55
C GLU A 409 25.18 26.37 6.55
N GLN A 410 24.31 25.39 6.82
CA GLN A 410 24.07 24.27 5.89
C GLN A 410 23.43 24.75 4.58
N TYR A 411 22.48 25.69 4.64
CA TYR A 411 21.89 26.30 3.45
C TYR A 411 22.91 27.09 2.64
N GLU A 412 23.70 27.94 3.29
CA GLU A 412 24.74 28.76 2.65
C GLU A 412 25.81 27.88 1.99
N ASN A 413 26.25 26.80 2.65
CA ASN A 413 27.19 25.84 2.05
C ASN A 413 26.63 25.20 0.76
N LYS A 414 25.35 24.84 0.76
CA LYS A 414 24.69 24.25 -0.42
C LYS A 414 24.52 25.27 -1.56
N TYR A 415 24.33 26.54 -1.23
CA TYR A 415 24.28 27.64 -2.18
C TYR A 415 25.63 27.86 -2.88
N PHE A 416 26.73 27.94 -2.11
CA PHE A 416 28.09 28.11 -2.67
C PHE A 416 28.55 26.90 -3.49
N GLN A 417 28.10 25.69 -3.15
CA GLN A 417 28.41 24.50 -3.96
C GLN A 417 27.76 24.59 -5.36
N LYS A 418 26.47 24.92 -5.43
CA LYS A 418 25.77 25.07 -6.73
C LYS A 418 26.36 26.15 -7.61
N ARG A 419 26.88 27.23 -7.02
CA ARG A 419 27.44 28.37 -7.76
C ARG A 419 28.84 28.04 -8.31
N ASN A 420 29.64 27.26 -7.60
CA ASN A 420 30.88 26.67 -8.13
C ASN A 420 30.61 25.76 -9.35
N ASP A 421 29.56 24.93 -9.30
CA ASP A 421 29.21 24.06 -10.43
C ASP A 421 28.86 24.88 -11.69
N ILE A 422 28.23 26.06 -11.53
CA ILE A 422 27.93 26.97 -12.64
C ILE A 422 29.23 27.51 -13.26
N PHE A 423 30.18 27.97 -12.43
CA PHE A 423 31.45 28.48 -12.92
C PHE A 423 32.27 27.44 -13.68
N GLU A 424 32.26 26.18 -13.24
CA GLU A 424 32.95 25.08 -13.92
C GLU A 424 32.30 24.75 -15.28
N ASN A 425 30.97 24.71 -15.32
CA ASN A 425 30.22 24.50 -16.56
C ASN A 425 30.45 25.61 -17.57
N ASP A 426 30.37 26.89 -17.16
CA ASP A 426 30.62 28.04 -18.04
C ASP A 426 32.03 28.02 -18.63
N TYR A 427 33.04 27.70 -17.82
CA TYR A 427 34.41 27.54 -18.30
C TYR A 427 34.52 26.42 -19.34
N SER A 428 33.91 25.25 -19.06
CA SER A 428 33.90 24.11 -19.97
C SER A 428 33.25 24.43 -21.32
N TYR A 429 32.09 25.11 -21.31
CA TYR A 429 31.41 25.53 -22.54
C TYR A 429 32.24 26.48 -23.39
N ILE A 430 32.94 27.45 -22.78
CA ILE A 430 33.81 28.38 -23.49
C ILE A 430 34.98 27.63 -24.15
N VAL A 431 35.59 26.68 -23.44
CA VAL A 431 36.68 25.85 -23.97
C VAL A 431 36.21 24.99 -25.15
N GLN A 432 35.04 24.36 -25.04
CA GLN A 432 34.46 23.55 -26.12
C GLN A 432 34.12 24.40 -27.34
N SER A 433 33.48 25.55 -27.15
CA SER A 433 33.14 26.50 -28.22
C SER A 433 34.40 26.99 -28.95
N ALA A 434 35.44 27.40 -28.22
CA ALA A 434 36.71 27.85 -28.82
C ALA A 434 37.40 26.74 -29.64
N ASN A 435 37.38 25.49 -29.16
CA ASN A 435 37.92 24.33 -29.89
C ASN A 435 37.13 24.02 -31.17
N TYR A 436 35.80 24.14 -31.11
CA TYR A 436 34.93 23.93 -32.25
C TYR A 436 35.15 25.00 -33.33
N THR A 437 35.18 26.28 -32.95
CA THR A 437 35.46 27.39 -33.88
C THR A 437 36.85 27.26 -34.52
N PHE A 438 37.87 26.86 -33.76
CA PHE A 438 39.20 26.58 -34.32
C PHE A 438 39.14 25.48 -35.39
N SER A 439 38.48 24.36 -35.10
CA SER A 439 38.37 23.24 -36.03
C SER A 439 37.66 23.63 -37.33
N GLN A 440 36.56 24.39 -37.23
CA GLN A 440 35.85 24.90 -38.40
C GLN A 440 36.73 25.81 -39.26
N LYS A 441 37.37 26.83 -38.66
CA LYS A 441 38.25 27.77 -39.38
C LYS A 441 39.46 27.06 -40.00
N ALA A 442 40.07 26.12 -39.28
CA ALA A 442 41.21 25.34 -39.79
C ALA A 442 40.84 24.48 -40.99
N ASN A 443 39.64 23.88 -40.99
CA ASN A 443 39.16 23.09 -42.11
C ASN A 443 38.84 23.96 -43.34
N ILE A 444 38.24 25.14 -43.15
CA ILE A 444 38.01 26.08 -44.26
C ILE A 444 39.32 26.48 -44.93
N LEU A 445 40.35 26.85 -44.15
CA LEU A 445 41.66 27.22 -44.69
C LEU A 445 42.34 26.08 -45.44
N ARG A 446 42.23 24.84 -44.94
CA ARG A 446 42.75 23.66 -45.65
C ARG A 446 42.05 23.44 -46.99
N SER A 447 40.72 23.58 -47.03
CA SER A 447 39.93 23.44 -48.25
C SER A 447 40.26 24.54 -49.26
N GLN A 448 40.42 25.79 -48.82
CA GLN A 448 40.81 26.91 -49.69
C GLN A 448 42.19 26.66 -50.32
N SER A 449 43.19 26.26 -49.52
CA SER A 449 44.53 25.93 -50.03
C SER A 449 44.53 24.76 -51.02
N GLN A 450 43.66 23.75 -50.83
CA GLN A 450 43.48 22.67 -51.81
C GLN A 450 42.87 23.14 -53.13
N ILE A 451 41.95 24.11 -53.09
CA ILE A 451 41.36 24.71 -54.30
C ILE A 451 42.42 25.51 -55.06
N GLU A 452 43.20 26.33 -54.37
CA GLU A 452 44.30 27.13 -54.94
C GLU A 452 45.33 26.23 -55.66
N LYS A 453 45.71 25.13 -55.01
CA LYS A 453 46.58 24.08 -55.57
C LYS A 453 46.00 23.52 -56.87
N LYS A 454 44.74 23.06 -56.86
CA LYS A 454 44.08 22.55 -58.07
C LYS A 454 43.98 23.59 -59.19
N LEU A 455 43.86 24.88 -58.87
CA LEU A 455 43.86 25.95 -59.85
C LEU A 455 45.23 26.09 -60.53
N TYR A 456 46.34 25.98 -59.79
CA TYR A 456 47.69 25.96 -60.37
C TYR A 456 47.92 24.75 -61.27
N GLU A 457 47.48 23.56 -60.86
CA GLU A 457 47.46 22.32 -61.65
C GLU A 457 46.72 22.53 -62.98
N LYS A 458 45.46 22.96 -62.92
CA LYS A 458 44.60 23.17 -64.10
C LYS A 458 45.16 24.20 -65.07
N ASN A 459 45.77 25.27 -64.57
CA ASN A 459 46.37 26.31 -65.42
C ASN A 459 47.63 25.80 -66.11
N PHE A 460 48.44 24.97 -65.44
CA PHE A 460 49.59 24.31 -66.06
C PHE A 460 49.14 23.27 -67.10
N ASP A 461 48.15 22.44 -66.80
CA ASP A 461 47.63 21.43 -67.74
C ASP A 461 47.10 22.08 -69.03
N ARG A 462 46.45 23.25 -68.93
CA ARG A 462 46.01 24.03 -70.11
C ARG A 462 47.19 24.57 -70.92
N TYR A 463 48.23 25.04 -70.25
CA TYR A 463 49.43 25.53 -70.90
C TYR A 463 50.18 24.39 -71.61
N GLU A 464 50.30 23.25 -70.93
CA GLU A 464 50.92 22.03 -71.42
C GLU A 464 50.18 21.47 -72.65
N ALA A 465 48.86 21.35 -72.58
CA ALA A 465 48.04 20.90 -73.71
C ALA A 465 48.14 21.82 -74.94
N SER A 466 48.24 23.15 -74.76
CA SER A 466 48.37 24.11 -75.85
C SER A 466 49.70 23.96 -76.61
N TYR A 467 50.80 23.75 -75.88
CA TYR A 467 52.11 23.54 -76.50
C TYR A 467 52.25 22.14 -77.11
N TYR A 468 51.70 21.10 -76.48
CA TYR A 468 51.62 19.78 -77.09
C TYR A 468 50.80 19.79 -78.38
N LYS A 469 49.68 20.53 -78.44
CA LYS A 469 48.89 20.68 -79.66
C LYS A 469 49.66 21.37 -80.79
N LYS A 470 50.51 22.36 -80.49
CA LYS A 470 51.37 23.02 -81.49
C LYS A 470 52.47 22.09 -82.00
N ILE A 471 53.10 21.34 -81.11
CA ILE A 471 54.08 20.30 -81.45
C ILE A 471 53.44 19.24 -82.34
N GLU A 472 52.26 18.76 -81.95
CA GLU A 472 51.48 17.77 -82.68
C GLU A 472 51.08 18.30 -84.06
N THR A 473 50.65 19.56 -84.20
CA THR A 473 50.30 20.17 -85.50
C THR A 473 51.47 20.18 -86.49
N VAL A 474 52.68 20.50 -86.01
CA VAL A 474 53.89 20.49 -86.86
C VAL A 474 54.30 19.05 -87.19
N GLN A 475 54.20 18.13 -86.23
CA GLN A 475 54.43 16.70 -86.45
C GLN A 475 53.41 16.07 -87.41
N THR A 476 52.16 16.51 -87.38
CA THR A 476 51.10 16.06 -88.30
C THR A 476 51.37 16.53 -89.72
N LYS A 477 51.93 17.73 -89.92
CA LYS A 477 52.34 18.19 -91.26
C LYS A 477 53.52 17.38 -91.82
N ILE A 478 54.47 16.99 -90.97
CA ILE A 478 55.56 16.06 -91.35
C ILE A 478 54.98 14.69 -91.73
N ARG A 479 54.01 14.20 -90.96
CA ARG A 479 53.31 12.94 -91.25
C ARG A 479 52.48 13.03 -92.53
N TYR A 480 51.83 14.17 -92.81
CA TYR A 480 51.08 14.37 -94.04
C TYR A 480 51.97 14.29 -95.27
N LEU A 481 53.11 14.96 -95.27
CA LEU A 481 54.05 14.92 -96.39
C LEU A 481 54.69 13.52 -96.57
N LYS A 482 54.90 12.77 -95.47
CA LYS A 482 55.31 11.35 -95.53
C LYS A 482 54.19 10.47 -96.05
N ALA A 483 52.97 10.69 -95.59
CA ALA A 483 51.77 9.98 -96.01
C ALA A 483 51.39 10.29 -97.47
N GLU A 484 51.74 11.45 -98.02
CA GLU A 484 51.51 11.82 -99.43
C GLU A 484 52.48 11.07 -100.35
N ILE A 485 53.71 10.85 -99.91
CA ILE A 485 54.68 9.95 -100.58
C ILE A 485 54.20 8.50 -100.50
N ASP A 486 53.71 8.08 -99.33
CA ASP A 486 53.18 6.75 -99.14
C ASP A 486 51.88 6.56 -99.94
N LEU A 487 51.00 7.57 -100.01
CA LEU A 487 49.77 7.58 -100.80
C LEU A 487 50.03 7.48 -102.29
N GLU A 488 51.08 8.11 -102.83
CA GLU A 488 51.37 8.04 -104.27
C GLU A 488 51.96 6.67 -104.67
N ASN A 489 52.75 6.07 -103.77
CA ASN A 489 53.19 4.67 -103.89
C ASN A 489 52.02 3.69 -103.70
N GLU A 490 51.16 3.97 -102.72
CA GLU A 490 49.95 3.22 -102.44
C GLU A 490 48.90 3.42 -103.52
N LEU A 491 48.77 4.55 -104.23
CA LEU A 491 47.77 4.76 -105.29
C LEU A 491 48.10 3.92 -106.52
N ASN A 492 49.39 3.80 -106.85
CA ASN A 492 49.87 2.90 -107.89
C ASN A 492 49.56 1.43 -107.54
N GLN A 493 49.80 1.03 -106.29
CA GLN A 493 49.45 -0.29 -105.77
C GLN A 493 47.93 -0.46 -105.55
N TYR A 494 47.18 0.59 -105.20
CA TYR A 494 45.75 0.56 -104.92
C TYR A 494 44.98 0.53 -106.22
N GLN A 495 45.37 1.22 -107.29
CA GLN A 495 44.72 1.06 -108.59
C GLN A 495 45.01 -0.33 -109.19
N GLN A 496 46.15 -0.94 -108.86
CA GLN A 496 46.40 -2.37 -109.12
C GLN A 496 45.47 -3.27 -108.34
N THR A 497 45.48 -3.08 -107.03
CA THR A 497 44.66 -3.83 -106.10
C THR A 497 43.16 -3.51 -106.27
N PHE A 498 42.77 -2.38 -106.85
CA PHE A 498 41.39 -1.92 -107.03
C PHE A 498 40.75 -2.58 -108.24
N GLU A 499 41.47 -2.74 -109.35
CA GLU A 499 40.94 -3.50 -110.50
C GLU A 499 40.88 -5.01 -110.18
N GLU A 500 41.88 -5.55 -109.45
CA GLU A 500 41.84 -6.92 -108.92
C GLU A 500 40.81 -7.10 -107.79
N LYS A 501 40.62 -6.11 -106.92
CA LYS A 501 39.54 -6.07 -105.90
C LYS A 501 38.18 -5.86 -106.51
N LYS A 502 38.01 -5.14 -107.62
CA LYS A 502 36.70 -4.92 -108.25
C LYS A 502 36.16 -6.22 -108.83
N TYR A 503 37.06 -7.01 -109.42
CA TYR A 503 36.81 -8.38 -109.85
C TYR A 503 36.48 -9.33 -108.68
N THR A 504 37.35 -9.38 -107.66
CA THR A 504 37.12 -10.25 -106.49
C THR A 504 35.96 -9.79 -105.60
N ASN A 505 35.74 -8.49 -105.40
CA ASN A 505 34.60 -7.94 -104.64
C ASN A 505 33.27 -8.17 -105.33
N ALA A 506 33.17 -8.12 -106.66
CA ALA A 506 31.91 -8.44 -107.32
C ALA A 506 31.50 -9.90 -107.09
N LEU A 507 32.49 -10.82 -107.06
CA LEU A 507 32.28 -12.23 -106.72
C LEU A 507 31.95 -12.41 -105.22
N HIS A 508 32.71 -11.73 -104.35
CA HIS A 508 32.59 -11.83 -102.90
C HIS A 508 31.34 -11.12 -102.36
N GLN A 509 30.88 -10.03 -102.97
CA GLN A 509 29.66 -9.30 -102.57
C GLN A 509 28.40 -10.13 -102.81
N ALA A 510 28.39 -10.98 -103.85
CA ALA A 510 27.33 -11.94 -104.07
C ALA A 510 27.29 -13.03 -102.98
N GLU A 511 28.46 -13.58 -102.60
CA GLU A 511 28.60 -14.60 -101.54
C GLU A 511 28.32 -14.05 -100.14
N VAL A 512 28.86 -12.88 -99.80
CA VAL A 512 28.72 -12.21 -98.49
C VAL A 512 27.28 -11.77 -98.25
N SER A 513 26.55 -11.29 -99.27
CA SER A 513 25.14 -10.89 -99.10
C SER A 513 24.23 -12.06 -98.74
N SER A 514 24.51 -13.27 -99.28
CA SER A 514 23.75 -14.48 -98.92
C SER A 514 24.10 -14.96 -97.50
N LEU A 515 25.39 -14.92 -97.12
CA LEU A 515 25.86 -15.31 -95.79
C LEU A 515 25.42 -14.34 -94.67
N LEU A 516 25.35 -13.03 -94.94
CA LEU A 516 24.90 -12.03 -93.96
C LEU A 516 23.43 -12.22 -93.58
N GLU A 517 22.57 -12.58 -94.54
CA GLU A 517 21.14 -12.79 -94.28
C GLU A 517 20.91 -14.09 -93.48
N ILE A 518 21.76 -15.11 -93.66
CA ILE A 518 21.76 -16.34 -92.84
C ILE A 518 22.23 -16.04 -91.39
N GLU A 519 23.28 -15.23 -91.21
CA GLU A 519 23.83 -14.89 -89.89
C GLU A 519 22.91 -13.94 -89.09
N LYS A 520 22.22 -13.02 -89.75
CA LYS A 520 21.18 -12.16 -89.14
C LYS A 520 20.06 -12.99 -88.51
N ASN A 521 19.57 -14.01 -89.22
CA ASN A 521 18.52 -14.89 -88.73
C ASN A 521 18.99 -15.83 -87.61
N LYS A 522 20.28 -16.20 -87.59
CA LYS A 522 20.89 -16.95 -86.49
C LYS A 522 20.96 -16.13 -85.19
N ARG A 523 21.28 -14.84 -85.26
CA ARG A 523 21.27 -13.93 -84.10
C ARG A 523 19.86 -13.70 -83.53
N LEU A 524 18.85 -13.64 -84.39
CA LEU A 524 17.44 -13.57 -83.96
C LEU A 524 17.00 -14.82 -83.19
N LYS A 525 17.50 -16.01 -83.57
CA LYS A 525 17.27 -17.26 -82.83
C LYS A 525 17.90 -17.23 -81.43
N GLU A 526 19.16 -16.79 -81.30
CA GLU A 526 19.86 -16.66 -80.01
C GLU A 526 19.16 -15.68 -79.05
N TYR A 527 18.62 -14.57 -79.58
CA TYR A 527 17.84 -13.60 -78.80
C TYR A 527 16.53 -14.19 -78.26
N ASN A 528 15.77 -14.92 -79.09
CA ASN A 528 14.52 -15.57 -78.67
C ASN A 528 14.75 -16.65 -77.59
N ASP A 529 15.84 -17.42 -77.69
CA ASP A 529 16.22 -18.41 -76.66
C ASP A 529 16.55 -17.75 -75.31
N THR A 530 17.20 -16.58 -75.33
CA THR A 530 17.53 -15.81 -74.12
C THR A 530 16.29 -15.23 -73.45
N GLN A 531 15.35 -14.72 -74.26
CA GLN A 531 14.09 -14.14 -73.78
C GLN A 531 13.17 -15.19 -73.16
N TYR A 532 13.12 -16.40 -73.73
CA TYR A 532 12.46 -17.56 -73.13
C TYR A 532 13.01 -17.88 -71.72
N GLY A 533 14.34 -17.92 -71.58
CA GLY A 533 14.99 -18.19 -70.29
C GLY A 533 14.68 -17.13 -69.21
N PHE A 534 14.53 -15.86 -69.60
CA PHE A 534 14.11 -14.79 -68.71
C PHE A 534 12.65 -14.95 -68.25
N ASN A 535 11.73 -15.21 -69.19
CA ASN A 535 10.30 -15.35 -68.89
C ASN A 535 10.01 -16.52 -67.94
N VAL A 536 10.64 -17.68 -68.14
CA VAL A 536 10.48 -18.86 -67.27
C VAL A 536 10.99 -18.59 -65.84
N ARG A 537 12.11 -17.87 -65.69
CA ARG A 537 12.62 -17.48 -64.37
C ARG A 537 11.69 -16.52 -63.65
N PHE A 538 11.12 -15.55 -64.36
CA PHE A 538 10.21 -14.56 -63.79
C PHE A 538 8.94 -15.20 -63.25
N ILE A 539 8.27 -16.07 -64.01
CA ILE A 539 7.05 -16.75 -63.54
C ILE A 539 7.32 -17.73 -62.38
N THR A 540 8.51 -18.32 -62.31
CA THR A 540 8.94 -19.18 -61.18
C THR A 540 9.07 -18.36 -59.89
N LEU A 541 9.69 -17.18 -59.97
CA LEU A 541 9.81 -16.24 -58.85
C LEU A 541 8.45 -15.75 -58.33
N THR A 542 7.52 -15.46 -59.23
CA THR A 542 6.14 -15.06 -58.87
C THR A 542 5.42 -16.15 -58.08
N LYS A 543 5.57 -17.42 -58.50
CA LYS A 543 5.01 -18.58 -57.80
C LYS A 543 5.58 -18.74 -56.38
N GLU A 544 6.90 -18.71 -56.25
CA GLU A 544 7.59 -18.85 -54.95
C GLU A 544 7.20 -17.74 -53.97
N TYR A 545 7.10 -16.49 -54.46
CA TYR A 545 6.69 -15.36 -53.63
C TYR A 545 5.21 -15.47 -53.21
N GLY A 546 4.32 -15.89 -54.13
CA GLY A 546 2.91 -16.15 -53.86
C GLY A 546 2.69 -17.20 -52.76
N ASN A 547 3.35 -18.36 -52.88
CA ASN A 547 3.28 -19.42 -51.87
C ASN A 547 3.85 -19.00 -50.51
N LYS A 548 4.93 -18.21 -50.50
CA LYS A 548 5.51 -17.68 -49.25
C LYS A 548 4.59 -16.67 -48.55
N LYS A 549 3.88 -15.85 -49.33
CA LYS A 549 2.87 -14.92 -48.80
C LYS A 549 1.70 -15.68 -48.16
N ILE A 550 1.18 -16.70 -48.85
CA ILE A 550 0.11 -17.59 -48.35
C ILE A 550 0.50 -18.24 -47.01
N ALA A 551 1.72 -18.78 -46.90
CA ALA A 551 2.20 -19.39 -45.66
C ALA A 551 2.27 -18.40 -44.47
N LEU A 552 2.66 -17.15 -44.72
CA LEU A 552 2.69 -16.11 -43.69
C LEU A 552 1.29 -15.66 -43.26
N GLU A 553 0.33 -15.62 -44.18
CA GLU A 553 -1.07 -15.32 -43.89
C GLU A 553 -1.70 -16.43 -43.02
N ASN A 554 -1.44 -17.71 -43.33
CA ASN A 554 -1.89 -18.84 -42.51
C ASN A 554 -1.33 -18.79 -41.07
N GLN A 555 -0.03 -18.55 -40.90
CA GLN A 555 0.59 -18.40 -39.57
C GLN A 555 0.04 -17.21 -38.78
N ARG A 556 -0.36 -16.14 -39.46
CA ARG A 556 -0.97 -14.98 -38.82
C ARG A 556 -2.37 -15.30 -38.32
N GLU A 557 -3.18 -15.99 -39.13
CA GLU A 557 -4.55 -16.34 -38.78
C GLU A 557 -4.61 -17.35 -37.61
N GLU A 558 -3.70 -18.34 -37.60
CA GLU A 558 -3.55 -19.25 -36.46
C GLU A 558 -3.26 -18.50 -35.15
N LYS A 559 -2.35 -17.51 -35.18
CA LYS A 559 -2.03 -16.68 -34.00
C LYS A 559 -3.21 -15.82 -33.55
N ILE A 560 -3.99 -15.28 -34.49
CA ILE A 560 -5.19 -14.49 -34.19
C ILE A 560 -6.23 -15.39 -33.48
N LYS A 561 -6.44 -16.62 -33.99
CA LYS A 561 -7.31 -17.61 -33.35
C LYS A 561 -6.88 -17.89 -31.90
N THR A 562 -5.60 -18.21 -31.66
CA THR A 562 -5.10 -18.47 -30.31
C THR A 562 -5.27 -17.28 -29.36
N LEU A 563 -4.99 -16.05 -29.82
CA LEU A 563 -5.19 -14.85 -29.01
C LEU A 563 -6.67 -14.61 -28.65
N ASN A 564 -7.58 -14.89 -29.58
CA ASN A 564 -9.01 -14.77 -29.33
C ASN A 564 -9.52 -15.83 -28.35
N GLU A 565 -9.01 -17.07 -28.41
CA GLU A 565 -9.31 -18.10 -27.41
C GLU A 565 -8.84 -17.71 -26.00
N GLU A 566 -7.62 -17.19 -25.88
CA GLU A 566 -7.09 -16.68 -24.60
C GLU A 566 -7.94 -15.53 -24.06
N LEU A 567 -8.38 -14.60 -24.92
CA LEU A 567 -9.25 -13.50 -24.54
C LEU A 567 -10.60 -13.99 -24.01
N GLU A 568 -11.25 -14.92 -24.72
CA GLU A 568 -12.53 -15.49 -24.29
C GLU A 568 -12.41 -16.26 -22.97
N GLN A 569 -11.29 -16.97 -22.75
CA GLN A 569 -11.01 -17.65 -21.49
C GLN A 569 -10.81 -16.65 -20.33
N LEU A 570 -10.10 -15.53 -20.56
CA LEU A 570 -9.94 -14.48 -19.56
C LEU A 570 -11.26 -13.77 -19.21
N LEU A 571 -12.14 -13.56 -20.20
CA LEU A 571 -13.47 -13.00 -19.99
C LEU A 571 -14.35 -13.94 -19.16
N LEU A 572 -14.27 -15.25 -19.41
CA LEU A 572 -14.95 -16.27 -18.60
C LEU A 572 -14.45 -16.26 -17.15
N ASP A 573 -13.13 -16.25 -16.93
CA ASP A 573 -12.53 -16.22 -15.59
C ASP A 573 -12.99 -14.98 -14.80
N LYS A 574 -13.05 -13.81 -15.46
CA LYS A 574 -13.59 -12.59 -14.85
C LYS A 574 -15.06 -12.74 -14.43
N LYS A 575 -15.92 -13.26 -15.32
CA LYS A 575 -17.35 -13.49 -15.00
C LYS A 575 -17.50 -14.44 -13.82
N ILE A 576 -16.74 -15.55 -13.80
CA ILE A 576 -16.76 -16.51 -12.70
C ILE A 576 -16.31 -15.85 -11.38
N TYR A 577 -15.28 -15.01 -11.42
CA TYR A 577 -14.82 -14.27 -10.25
C TYR A 577 -15.90 -13.34 -9.67
N ASP A 578 -16.59 -12.57 -10.53
CA ASP A 578 -17.67 -11.67 -10.11
C ASP A 578 -18.86 -12.43 -9.48
N ILE A 579 -19.18 -13.60 -10.05
CA ILE A 579 -20.23 -14.49 -9.50
C ILE A 579 -19.78 -15.08 -8.15
N HIS A 580 -18.53 -15.54 -8.01
CA HIS A 580 -18.01 -16.04 -6.74
C HIS A 580 -18.04 -14.98 -5.63
N SER A 581 -17.69 -13.73 -5.94
CA SER A 581 -17.82 -12.60 -5.00
C SER A 581 -19.28 -12.42 -4.54
N SER A 582 -20.24 -12.59 -5.46
CA SER A 582 -21.68 -12.55 -5.14
C SER A 582 -22.14 -13.73 -4.27
N ILE A 583 -21.58 -14.93 -4.47
CA ILE A 583 -21.80 -16.10 -3.60
C ILE A 583 -21.25 -15.83 -2.20
N GLU A 584 -20.04 -15.28 -2.07
CA GLU A 584 -19.44 -14.95 -0.78
C GLU A 584 -20.26 -13.88 -0.03
N LYS A 585 -20.75 -12.87 -0.75
CA LYS A 585 -21.68 -11.88 -0.19
C LYS A 585 -22.96 -12.51 0.34
N ASN A 586 -23.56 -13.47 -0.37
CA ASN A 586 -24.74 -14.20 0.10
C ASN A 586 -24.44 -15.04 1.36
N ASN A 587 -23.27 -15.69 1.43
CA ASN A 587 -22.83 -16.43 2.61
C ASN A 587 -22.62 -15.52 3.83
N LEU A 588 -22.04 -14.33 3.64
CA LEU A 588 -21.89 -13.34 4.71
C LEU A 588 -23.26 -12.81 5.18
N GLN A 589 -24.19 -12.60 4.26
CA GLN A 589 -25.54 -12.16 4.57
C GLN A 589 -26.31 -13.23 5.39
N ASP A 590 -26.20 -14.52 5.04
CA ASP A 590 -26.74 -15.64 5.84
C ASP A 590 -26.25 -15.58 7.30
N ARG A 591 -24.93 -15.45 7.48
CA ARG A 591 -24.32 -15.34 8.82
C ARG A 591 -24.81 -14.10 9.58
N PHE A 592 -24.89 -12.96 8.91
CA PHE A 592 -25.31 -11.70 9.52
C PHE A 592 -26.78 -11.74 9.96
N GLU A 593 -27.68 -12.24 9.11
CA GLU A 593 -29.11 -12.36 9.44
C GLU A 593 -29.35 -13.34 10.59
N LYS A 594 -28.62 -14.47 10.62
CA LYS A 594 -28.64 -15.42 11.75
C LYS A 594 -28.12 -14.81 13.03
N LEU A 595 -27.04 -14.04 12.98
CA LEU A 595 -26.49 -13.33 14.14
C LEU A 595 -27.49 -12.32 14.70
N LYS A 596 -28.11 -11.52 13.81
CA LYS A 596 -29.15 -10.55 14.20
C LYS A 596 -30.35 -11.24 14.85
N LEU A 597 -30.80 -12.36 14.26
CA LEU A 597 -31.89 -13.16 14.81
C LEU A 597 -31.52 -13.74 16.20
N SER A 598 -30.28 -14.21 16.37
CA SER A 598 -29.77 -14.72 17.65
C SER A 598 -29.75 -13.65 18.73
N ILE A 599 -29.28 -12.44 18.40
CA ILE A 599 -29.24 -11.32 19.36
C ILE A 599 -30.66 -10.93 19.79
N ASN A 600 -31.58 -10.82 18.84
CA ASN A 600 -32.97 -10.51 19.16
C ASN A 600 -33.59 -11.58 20.06
N ASN A 601 -33.42 -12.86 19.71
CA ASN A 601 -33.92 -13.97 20.52
C ASN A 601 -33.33 -13.99 21.94
N GLN A 602 -32.05 -13.64 22.11
CA GLN A 602 -31.44 -13.50 23.43
C GLN A 602 -32.03 -12.36 24.25
N ASN A 603 -32.34 -11.23 23.62
CA ASN A 603 -32.99 -10.09 24.27
C ASN A 603 -34.42 -10.44 24.71
N ASP A 604 -35.20 -11.10 23.84
CA ASP A 604 -36.57 -11.52 24.15
C ASP A 604 -36.59 -12.54 25.31
N ILE A 605 -35.66 -13.51 25.31
CA ILE A 605 -35.49 -14.46 26.44
C ILE A 605 -35.15 -13.73 27.74
N LYS A 606 -34.31 -12.70 27.67
CA LYS A 606 -33.94 -11.89 28.84
C LYS A 606 -35.15 -11.13 29.39
N GLU A 607 -35.93 -10.49 28.53
CA GLU A 607 -37.14 -9.75 28.92
C GLU A 607 -38.18 -10.66 29.58
N ILE A 608 -38.45 -11.83 28.99
CA ILE A 608 -39.36 -12.83 29.57
C ILE A 608 -38.85 -13.32 30.92
N LYS A 609 -37.54 -13.55 31.06
CA LYS A 609 -36.92 -13.94 32.33
C LYS A 609 -37.06 -12.86 33.40
N GLU A 610 -36.84 -11.59 33.06
CA GLU A 610 -36.99 -10.46 33.98
C GLU A 610 -38.45 -10.29 34.42
N LYS A 611 -39.41 -10.39 33.49
CA LYS A 611 -40.84 -10.35 33.78
C LYS A 611 -41.27 -11.47 34.73
N TYR A 612 -40.81 -12.70 34.50
CA TYR A 612 -41.08 -13.84 35.38
C TYR A 612 -40.49 -13.60 36.78
N GLN A 613 -39.26 -13.10 36.88
CA GLN A 613 -38.64 -12.77 38.17
C GLN A 613 -39.45 -11.71 38.94
N GLN A 614 -39.89 -10.65 38.28
CA GLN A 614 -40.75 -9.61 38.88
C GLN A 614 -42.06 -10.19 39.42
N GLN A 615 -42.73 -11.06 38.66
CA GLN A 615 -43.97 -11.71 39.09
C GLN A 615 -43.79 -12.61 40.31
N LEU A 616 -42.60 -13.19 40.51
CA LEU A 616 -42.27 -13.98 41.69
C LEU A 616 -41.92 -13.10 42.89
N TYR A 617 -41.13 -12.03 42.70
CA TYR A 617 -40.88 -11.05 43.77
C TYR A 617 -42.17 -10.47 44.33
N GLN A 618 -43.13 -10.15 43.47
CA GLN A 618 -44.43 -9.67 43.90
C GLN A 618 -45.18 -10.73 44.72
N SER A 619 -45.15 -11.99 44.27
CA SER A 619 -45.76 -13.12 45.00
C SER A 619 -45.14 -13.31 46.39
N ASP A 620 -43.81 -13.22 46.48
CA ASP A 620 -43.06 -13.33 47.73
C ASP A 620 -43.47 -12.20 48.69
N PHE A 621 -43.55 -10.97 48.18
CA PHE A 621 -43.94 -9.79 48.95
C PHE A 621 -45.38 -9.88 49.46
N ASP A 622 -46.32 -10.25 48.60
CA ASP A 622 -47.74 -10.38 48.94
C ASP A 622 -47.95 -11.38 50.08
N LEU A 623 -47.29 -12.55 50.03
CA LEU A 623 -47.39 -13.56 51.09
C LEU A 623 -46.73 -13.09 52.40
N LEU A 624 -45.54 -12.49 52.33
CA LEU A 624 -44.85 -11.97 53.52
C LEU A 624 -45.66 -10.86 54.20
N ASP A 625 -46.28 -9.96 53.43
CA ASP A 625 -47.13 -8.89 53.95
C ASP A 625 -48.40 -9.42 54.62
N ILE A 626 -49.02 -10.47 54.05
CA ILE A 626 -50.13 -11.18 54.69
C ILE A 626 -49.68 -11.82 56.02
N LEU A 627 -48.57 -12.57 56.02
CA LEU A 627 -48.04 -13.23 57.22
C LEU A 627 -47.67 -12.22 58.31
N LEU A 628 -46.94 -11.17 57.96
CA LEU A 628 -46.49 -10.15 58.91
C LEU A 628 -47.67 -9.44 59.58
N ARG A 629 -48.70 -9.05 58.81
CA ARG A 629 -49.88 -8.37 59.37
C ARG A 629 -50.61 -9.23 60.39
N HIS A 630 -50.83 -10.50 60.10
CA HIS A 630 -51.56 -11.39 60.99
C HIS A 630 -50.77 -11.79 62.23
N TYR A 631 -49.49 -12.18 62.08
CA TYR A 631 -48.66 -12.54 63.23
C TYR A 631 -48.35 -11.32 64.10
N THR A 632 -48.19 -10.12 63.54
CA THR A 632 -48.03 -8.89 64.32
C THR A 632 -49.26 -8.62 65.18
N ARG A 633 -50.47 -8.77 64.62
CA ARG A 633 -51.72 -8.61 65.37
C ARG A 633 -51.82 -9.61 66.54
N ILE A 634 -51.53 -10.88 66.29
CA ILE A 634 -51.53 -11.93 67.32
C ILE A 634 -50.51 -11.61 68.43
N LEU A 635 -49.28 -11.23 68.07
CA LEU A 635 -48.21 -10.93 69.02
C LEU A 635 -48.48 -9.66 69.84
N GLN A 636 -49.16 -8.66 69.27
CA GLN A 636 -49.54 -7.43 69.98
C GLN A 636 -50.63 -7.68 71.03
N GLU A 637 -51.56 -8.59 70.77
CA GLU A 637 -52.64 -8.90 71.71
C GLU A 637 -52.16 -9.70 72.93
N ILE A 638 -51.12 -10.51 72.78
CA ILE A 638 -50.59 -11.43 73.80
C ILE A 638 -50.32 -10.73 75.15
N PRO A 639 -49.51 -9.65 75.25
CA PRO A 639 -49.26 -8.98 76.52
C PRO A 639 -50.55 -8.52 77.22
N ASP A 640 -51.50 -7.94 76.49
CA ASP A 640 -52.75 -7.43 77.05
C ASP A 640 -53.60 -8.57 77.64
N LYS A 641 -53.63 -9.73 76.97
CA LYS A 641 -54.33 -10.92 77.50
C LYS A 641 -53.67 -11.46 78.76
N PHE A 642 -52.33 -11.50 78.82
CA PHE A 642 -51.61 -11.90 80.03
C PHE A 642 -51.91 -10.97 81.20
N HIS A 643 -51.86 -9.65 80.97
CA HIS A 643 -52.18 -8.64 81.99
C HIS A 643 -53.62 -8.76 82.48
N TYR A 644 -54.57 -9.05 81.59
CA TYR A 644 -55.96 -9.28 81.99
C TYR A 644 -56.09 -10.46 82.96
N ILE A 645 -55.40 -11.57 82.69
CA ILE A 645 -55.43 -12.78 83.53
C ILE A 645 -54.74 -12.52 84.87
N ALA A 646 -53.57 -11.88 84.86
CA ALA A 646 -52.85 -11.51 86.07
C ALA A 646 -53.67 -10.55 86.96
N ASN A 647 -54.29 -9.52 86.35
CA ASN A 647 -55.14 -8.58 87.07
C ASN A 647 -56.40 -9.24 87.63
N THR A 648 -57.07 -10.09 86.85
CA THR A 648 -58.29 -10.79 87.30
C THR A 648 -57.99 -11.73 88.48
N THR A 649 -56.83 -12.37 88.46
CA THR A 649 -56.33 -13.22 89.54
C THR A 649 -56.15 -12.42 90.84
N LEU A 650 -55.47 -11.26 90.76
CA LEU A 650 -55.09 -10.44 91.91
C LEU A 650 -56.18 -9.46 92.41
N LYS A 651 -57.22 -9.20 91.61
CA LYS A 651 -58.25 -8.19 91.91
C LYS A 651 -58.97 -8.45 93.24
N GLY A 652 -59.00 -7.44 94.11
CA GLY A 652 -59.76 -7.46 95.37
C GLY A 652 -59.17 -8.32 96.49
N GLN A 653 -57.88 -8.68 96.41
CA GLN A 653 -57.18 -9.50 97.40
C GLN A 653 -55.98 -8.75 97.99
N SER A 654 -55.79 -8.79 99.31
CA SER A 654 -54.60 -8.25 99.98
C SER A 654 -53.54 -9.34 100.13
N PRO A 655 -52.27 -9.12 99.74
CA PRO A 655 -51.24 -10.13 99.88
C PRO A 655 -50.99 -10.46 101.36
N SER A 656 -51.24 -11.70 101.77
CA SER A 656 -50.88 -12.22 103.08
C SER A 656 -49.82 -13.32 102.94
N LEU A 657 -49.02 -13.55 103.99
CA LEU A 657 -48.05 -14.65 104.03
C LEU A 657 -48.69 -16.03 103.75
N ALA A 658 -49.99 -16.19 104.04
CA ALA A 658 -50.75 -17.41 103.77
C ALA A 658 -51.12 -17.61 102.28
N ASN A 659 -51.36 -16.52 101.53
CA ASN A 659 -51.95 -16.60 100.17
C ASN A 659 -50.96 -16.27 99.04
N ILE A 660 -49.80 -15.68 99.35
CA ILE A 660 -48.78 -15.30 98.35
C ILE A 660 -48.21 -16.53 97.62
N SER A 661 -47.94 -17.64 98.33
CA SER A 661 -47.42 -18.86 97.69
C SER A 661 -48.42 -19.44 96.68
N TYR A 662 -49.72 -19.32 96.97
CA TYR A 662 -50.79 -19.81 96.12
C TYR A 662 -50.89 -19.01 94.82
N PHE A 663 -50.93 -17.67 94.91
CA PHE A 663 -50.92 -16.80 93.72
C PHE A 663 -49.65 -16.93 92.89
N ARG A 664 -48.50 -17.06 93.55
CA ARG A 664 -47.22 -17.29 92.87
C ARG A 664 -47.25 -18.59 92.08
N ASN A 665 -47.77 -19.68 92.66
CA ASN A 665 -47.86 -20.95 91.95
C ASN A 665 -48.81 -20.89 90.76
N PHE A 666 -49.98 -20.25 90.91
CA PHE A 666 -50.93 -20.06 89.80
C PHE A 666 -50.32 -19.23 88.66
N LEU A 667 -49.75 -18.06 88.98
CA LEU A 667 -49.18 -17.16 87.97
C LEU A 667 -47.92 -17.74 87.32
N ASN A 668 -47.07 -18.47 88.06
CA ASN A 668 -45.90 -19.14 87.48
C ASN A 668 -46.31 -20.28 86.54
N SER A 669 -47.32 -21.08 86.91
CA SER A 669 -47.86 -22.12 86.03
C SER A 669 -48.47 -21.51 84.76
N PHE A 670 -49.24 -20.43 84.90
CA PHE A 670 -49.82 -19.71 83.77
C PHE A 670 -48.74 -19.10 82.86
N ASP A 671 -47.74 -18.44 83.43
CA ASP A 671 -46.60 -17.85 82.70
C ASP A 671 -45.83 -18.91 81.90
N SER A 672 -45.58 -20.08 82.49
CA SER A 672 -44.90 -21.18 81.78
C SER A 672 -45.70 -21.68 80.56
N MET A 673 -47.01 -21.87 80.70
CA MET A 673 -47.88 -22.28 79.58
C MET A 673 -47.96 -21.17 78.51
N PHE A 674 -48.03 -19.93 78.96
CA PHE A 674 -48.13 -18.76 78.10
C PHE A 674 -46.85 -18.52 77.28
N LEU A 675 -45.67 -18.64 77.90
CA LEU A 675 -44.38 -18.58 77.22
C LEU A 675 -44.21 -19.73 76.21
N THR A 676 -44.75 -20.91 76.53
CA THR A 676 -44.74 -22.07 75.62
C THR A 676 -45.61 -21.82 74.39
N LEU A 677 -46.83 -21.28 74.56
CA LEU A 677 -47.69 -20.84 73.46
C LEU A 677 -46.99 -19.78 72.59
N TYR A 678 -46.44 -18.74 73.20
CA TYR A 678 -45.72 -17.66 72.50
C TYR A 678 -44.54 -18.19 71.67
N ARG A 679 -43.72 -19.06 72.25
CA ARG A 679 -42.60 -19.71 71.56
C ARG A 679 -43.07 -20.51 70.36
N ASN A 680 -44.15 -21.27 70.50
CA ASN A 680 -44.68 -22.10 69.43
C ASN A 680 -45.29 -21.27 68.29
N ILE A 681 -45.97 -20.16 68.60
CA ILE A 681 -46.47 -19.21 67.59
C ILE A 681 -45.31 -18.63 66.76
N LEU A 682 -44.20 -18.23 67.41
CA LEU A 682 -43.01 -17.73 66.70
C LEU A 682 -42.34 -18.80 65.84
N LEU A 683 -42.27 -20.04 66.32
CA LEU A 683 -41.73 -21.17 65.54
C LEU A 683 -42.57 -21.45 64.28
N SER A 684 -43.89 -21.33 64.37
CA SER A 684 -44.77 -21.45 63.21
C SER A 684 -44.61 -20.30 62.22
N PHE A 685 -44.49 -19.06 62.68
CA PHE A 685 -44.17 -17.92 61.80
C PHE A 685 -42.86 -18.18 61.05
N LYS A 686 -41.81 -18.64 61.76
CA LYS A 686 -40.54 -19.01 61.15
C LYS A 686 -40.70 -20.10 60.08
N LYS A 687 -41.59 -21.08 60.27
CA LYS A 687 -41.85 -22.14 59.28
C LYS A 687 -42.43 -21.56 57.97
N TYR A 688 -43.45 -20.70 58.05
CA TYR A 688 -44.03 -20.06 56.87
C TYR A 688 -43.07 -19.08 56.18
N PHE A 689 -42.23 -18.38 56.95
CA PHE A 689 -41.15 -17.56 56.41
C PHE A 689 -40.07 -18.40 55.71
N SER A 690 -39.75 -19.58 56.28
CA SER A 690 -38.79 -20.52 55.68
C SER A 690 -39.30 -21.08 54.35
N LEU A 691 -40.61 -21.31 54.20
CA LEU A 691 -41.21 -21.73 52.93
C LEU A 691 -40.96 -20.72 51.80
N VAL A 692 -41.10 -19.42 52.08
CA VAL A 692 -40.80 -18.36 51.09
C VAL A 692 -39.33 -18.40 50.69
N ILE A 693 -38.43 -18.61 51.66
CA ILE A 693 -36.99 -18.74 51.41
C ILE A 693 -36.68 -20.02 50.60
N GLU A 694 -37.29 -21.15 50.93
CA GLU A 694 -37.06 -22.44 50.25
C GLU A 694 -37.53 -22.38 48.80
N GLU A 695 -38.72 -21.83 48.52
CA GLU A 695 -39.20 -21.61 47.15
C GLU A 695 -38.30 -20.62 46.39
N ARG A 696 -37.75 -19.61 47.08
CA ARG A 696 -36.79 -18.67 46.51
C ARG A 696 -35.45 -19.32 46.17
N ILE A 697 -34.94 -20.19 47.05
CA ILE A 697 -33.71 -20.96 46.81
C ILE A 697 -33.91 -21.89 45.63
N ARG A 698 -35.01 -22.65 45.60
CA ARG A 698 -35.38 -23.52 44.48
C ARG A 698 -35.40 -22.75 43.15
N LEU A 699 -35.97 -21.55 43.13
CA LEU A 699 -35.97 -20.68 41.95
C LEU A 699 -34.55 -20.24 41.54
N ILE A 700 -33.74 -19.77 42.50
CA ILE A 700 -32.36 -19.31 42.23
C ILE A 700 -31.54 -20.46 41.68
N GLU A 701 -31.63 -21.64 42.28
CA GLU A 701 -30.95 -22.83 41.81
C GLU A 701 -31.36 -23.17 40.38
N LYS A 702 -32.66 -23.14 40.09
CA LYS A 702 -33.18 -23.40 38.77
C LYS A 702 -32.74 -22.35 37.74
N LEU A 703 -32.95 -21.06 37.99
CA LEU A 703 -32.61 -19.98 37.03
C LEU A 703 -31.11 -19.74 36.83
N LYS A 704 -30.28 -20.11 37.82
CA LYS A 704 -28.82 -19.91 37.79
C LYS A 704 -28.08 -21.12 37.26
N TYR A 705 -28.52 -22.33 37.60
CA TYR A 705 -27.80 -23.56 37.27
C TYR A 705 -28.45 -24.37 36.15
N GLN A 706 -29.71 -24.13 35.77
CA GLN A 706 -30.34 -24.92 34.70
C GLN A 706 -29.64 -24.76 33.35
N SER A 707 -29.13 -23.56 33.00
CA SER A 707 -28.30 -23.42 31.80
C SER A 707 -27.01 -24.22 31.88
N SER A 708 -26.37 -24.26 33.05
CA SER A 708 -25.16 -25.06 33.27
C SER A 708 -25.45 -26.56 33.22
N TYR A 709 -26.62 -26.97 33.71
CA TYR A 709 -27.07 -28.36 33.70
C TYR A 709 -27.43 -28.84 32.29
N GLU A 710 -28.11 -28.02 31.49
CA GLU A 710 -28.40 -28.32 30.08
C GLU A 710 -27.10 -28.35 29.25
N ILE A 711 -26.15 -27.43 29.48
CA ILE A 711 -24.83 -27.47 28.82
C ILE A 711 -24.06 -28.75 29.19
N LEU A 712 -24.05 -29.14 30.47
CA LEU A 712 -23.43 -30.38 30.92
C LEU A 712 -24.11 -31.61 30.27
N LYS A 713 -25.43 -31.59 30.14
CA LYS A 713 -26.21 -32.66 29.52
C LYS A 713 -25.97 -32.75 28.01
N GLU A 714 -25.92 -31.62 27.29
CA GLU A 714 -25.54 -31.57 25.88
C GLU A 714 -24.11 -32.05 25.65
N ASN A 715 -23.15 -31.58 26.47
CA ASN A 715 -21.76 -32.03 26.40
C ASN A 715 -21.65 -33.53 26.67
N HIS A 716 -22.39 -34.05 27.64
CA HIS A 716 -22.44 -35.48 27.92
C HIS A 716 -23.04 -36.27 26.73
N LEU A 717 -24.12 -35.78 26.11
CA LEU A 717 -24.74 -36.41 24.93
C LEU A 717 -23.78 -36.41 23.73
N LEU A 718 -23.06 -35.31 23.48
CA LEU A 718 -22.03 -35.20 22.44
C LEU A 718 -20.87 -36.18 22.69
N GLN A 719 -20.31 -36.19 23.90
CA GLN A 719 -19.24 -37.13 24.27
C GLN A 719 -19.71 -38.59 24.15
N THR A 720 -20.96 -38.89 24.53
CA THR A 720 -21.53 -40.23 24.37
C THR A 720 -21.67 -40.61 22.89
N ALA A 721 -22.07 -39.67 22.04
CA ALA A 721 -22.15 -39.88 20.59
C ALA A 721 -20.76 -40.08 19.96
N GLU A 722 -19.75 -39.31 20.37
CA GLU A 722 -18.36 -39.49 19.95
C GLU A 722 -17.80 -40.84 20.38
N ILE A 723 -18.02 -41.25 21.63
CA ILE A 723 -17.63 -42.58 22.13
C ILE A 723 -18.33 -43.67 21.32
N LYS A 724 -19.62 -43.50 20.99
CA LYS A 724 -20.37 -44.45 20.17
C LYS A 724 -19.83 -44.52 18.73
N ASN A 725 -19.51 -43.39 18.11
CA ASN A 725 -18.89 -43.35 16.79
C ASN A 725 -17.48 -43.97 16.81
N LYS A 726 -16.68 -43.71 17.83
CA LYS A 726 -15.33 -44.25 17.96
C LYS A 726 -15.34 -45.75 18.27
N LYS A 727 -16.30 -46.21 19.06
CA LYS A 727 -16.59 -47.64 19.26
C LYS A 727 -16.97 -48.29 17.93
N ASN A 728 -17.88 -47.69 17.16
CA ASN A 728 -18.27 -48.22 15.86
C ASN A 728 -17.08 -48.27 14.89
N GLN A 729 -16.27 -47.20 14.81
CA GLN A 729 -15.04 -47.18 14.00
C GLN A 729 -14.02 -48.25 14.43
N LEU A 730 -13.87 -48.53 15.72
CA LEU A 730 -12.98 -49.58 16.21
C LEU A 730 -13.54 -50.98 15.94
N LEU A 731 -14.85 -51.16 15.97
CA LEU A 731 -15.51 -52.41 15.59
C LEU A 731 -15.39 -52.66 14.07
N ASP A 732 -15.59 -51.63 13.25
CA ASP A 732 -15.38 -51.67 11.79
C ASP A 732 -13.90 -51.92 11.38
N GLN A 733 -12.95 -51.79 12.32
CA GLN A 733 -11.53 -52.11 12.13
C GLN A 733 -11.14 -53.51 12.63
N ILE A 734 -12.04 -54.18 13.35
CA ILE A 734 -11.86 -55.53 13.89
C ILE A 734 -12.50 -56.57 12.95
N ASP A 735 -13.57 -56.19 12.24
CA ASP A 735 -14.07 -56.90 11.04
C ASP A 735 -13.16 -56.64 9.83
#